data_AF-C4R2V2-F1
#
_entry.id   AF-C4R2V2-F1
#
_cell.length_a   1.000
_cell.length_b   1.000
_cell.length_c   1.000
_cell.angle_alpha   90.00
_cell.angle_beta   90.00
_cell.angle_gamma   90.00
#
_symmetry.space_group_name_H-M   'P 1'
#
loop_
_entity.id
_entity.type
_entity.pdbx_description
1 polymer ?
#
loop_
_entity_poly.entity_id
_entity_poly.type
_entity_poly.pdbx_seq_one_letter_code
_entity_poly.pdbx_strand_id
1 'polypeptide(L)'
;MSEQSRNPLRFLTTGGVQTQFHRLQDAAASSHLLERAQETLNPTNLMDVAHQTPGHILDMITGEDQEDDTEDIERFNYKQELQRKLTVTSIIGLGFSLMGVPFGMSTTLYIGLIDGGSVTLLWGWVVVAILSLCTALSLAEICSKYPSSGGIYHQAAILASEKYSLICSWFTGWFLIIGNWSMFTSIVYGGAQFILSIFGLKDSGYRQDSFLVLLLFFIMVLLSGLVNLKFANRLDTINNLCVIWTIGTVLIIDIILLIKARSRNDINFVLSNFDASRSGWPPVIAFFVGLQPAAFTLQGFGMIPAMTDEVKKPEKNIPKGMVLAVLVAGITGVIFIIPILTILPELNLLLDKNPDIMPIDLVFKLATESYLISFLLVLLLVGAVCFAGIGSLTTSSRATYAFARDNALPCNWIWVQVKIIDETTVPANALFLSMGVACFLGVLSLFSTSAFSAFMGSAVISLSIANGIPILSSVLGKRKKVKGTAFKLKRIGYVLNIISLFWIVLTVVILCMPVQIPITIISMNYAFVVFLSFTVFAAVSWIFYGKDHFQGPQLDHHHSAEQNIQMHSLSNDNTKDLDDFSEHKDETIYEASNIDSNEGSTSFAMSTSKVSSPNSSFPDEADLDVLQDEDDGNPENSILGWDLLDDVRPTKLNRVFKGGSG
;
A
#
# COMPACT_ATOMS: atom_id res chain seq x y z
N MET A 1 -14.22 -37.24 42.39
CA MET A 1 -15.28 -37.93 43.16
C MET A 1 -16.21 -36.83 43.67
N SER A 2 -17.25 -36.51 42.89
CA SER A 2 -18.68 -36.81 43.19
C SER A 2 -19.21 -35.96 44.36
N GLU A 3 -20.33 -35.24 44.31
CA GLU A 3 -21.49 -35.19 43.41
C GLU A 3 -22.37 -34.01 43.89
N GLN A 4 -23.12 -33.38 42.96
CA GLN A 4 -24.52 -32.91 43.05
C GLN A 4 -25.05 -32.27 44.36
N SER A 5 -25.92 -31.26 44.41
CA SER A 5 -26.88 -30.62 43.48
C SER A 5 -27.80 -29.79 44.40
N ARG A 6 -28.25 -28.58 44.02
CA ARG A 6 -29.64 -28.11 44.20
C ARG A 6 -29.88 -26.68 43.69
N ASN A 7 -30.86 -26.58 42.80
CA ASN A 7 -31.48 -25.35 42.29
C ASN A 7 -32.32 -24.64 43.38
N PRO A 8 -32.44 -23.30 43.32
CA PRO A 8 -33.33 -22.50 44.17
C PRO A 8 -34.65 -22.17 43.45
N LEU A 9 -35.74 -21.91 44.19
CA LEU A 9 -36.84 -20.98 43.81
C LEU A 9 -37.98 -21.01 44.83
N ARG A 10 -38.15 -19.93 45.60
CA ARG A 10 -39.44 -19.22 45.77
C ARG A 10 -39.30 -17.96 46.63
N PHE A 11 -40.23 -17.03 46.40
CA PHE A 11 -40.53 -15.74 47.05
C PHE A 11 -39.85 -14.53 46.37
N LEU A 12 -40.54 -13.50 45.82
CA LEU A 12 -41.89 -12.94 46.06
C LEU A 12 -42.48 -12.26 44.81
N THR A 13 -43.81 -12.17 44.80
CA THR A 13 -44.74 -11.39 43.97
C THR A 13 -44.51 -9.86 44.10
N THR A 14 -44.91 -8.93 43.24
CA THR A 14 -46.23 -8.63 42.64
C THR A 14 -46.07 -7.41 41.71
N GLY A 15 -46.87 -7.32 40.64
CA GLY A 15 -47.25 -6.06 39.97
C GLY A 15 -46.50 -5.73 38.67
N GLY A 16 -47.11 -6.02 37.52
CA GLY A 16 -46.62 -5.49 36.23
C GLY A 16 -46.79 -6.36 34.97
N VAL A 17 -47.73 -7.32 34.91
CA VAL A 17 -47.78 -8.27 33.77
C VAL A 17 -49.08 -8.22 32.97
N GLN A 18 -50.14 -7.53 33.42
CA GLN A 18 -51.39 -7.48 32.63
C GLN A 18 -51.42 -6.40 31.53
N THR A 19 -50.44 -5.50 31.47
CA THR A 19 -50.38 -4.44 30.44
C THR A 19 -49.41 -4.76 29.29
N GLN A 20 -48.64 -5.85 29.38
CA GLN A 20 -47.74 -6.31 28.31
C GLN A 20 -48.36 -7.35 27.36
N PHE A 21 -49.44 -8.03 27.77
CA PHE A 21 -50.06 -9.04 26.92
C PHE A 21 -50.84 -8.45 25.73
N HIS A 22 -51.34 -7.21 25.85
CA HIS A 22 -52.03 -6.53 24.74
C HIS A 22 -51.07 -5.85 23.75
N ARG A 23 -49.80 -5.61 24.13
CA ARG A 23 -48.75 -5.09 23.23
C ARG A 23 -47.99 -6.19 22.46
N LEU A 24 -48.18 -7.45 22.84
CA LEU A 24 -47.62 -8.61 22.14
C LEU A 24 -48.53 -9.13 21.01
N GLN A 25 -49.79 -8.67 20.95
CA GLN A 25 -50.71 -8.98 19.85
C GLN A 25 -50.53 -8.07 18.62
N ASP A 26 -49.98 -6.86 18.81
CA ASP A 26 -49.61 -5.94 17.71
C ASP A 26 -48.17 -6.13 17.21
N ALA A 27 -47.37 -6.99 17.87
CA ALA A 27 -46.04 -7.40 17.42
C ALA A 27 -46.06 -8.64 16.50
N ALA A 28 -47.25 -9.11 16.10
CA ALA A 28 -47.45 -10.23 15.19
C ALA A 28 -47.38 -9.83 13.70
N ALA A 29 -46.50 -8.88 13.35
CA ALA A 29 -46.19 -8.46 11.98
C ALA A 29 -44.72 -8.68 11.59
N SER A 30 -44.01 -9.55 12.31
CA SER A 30 -42.61 -9.91 12.06
C SER A 30 -42.43 -11.41 11.77
N SER A 31 -43.35 -12.03 11.04
CA SER A 31 -43.18 -13.38 10.47
C SER A 31 -42.11 -13.41 9.37
N HIS A 32 -41.88 -12.28 8.69
CA HIS A 32 -40.95 -12.19 7.56
C HIS A 32 -39.45 -12.23 7.96
N LEU A 33 -39.13 -11.93 9.21
CA LEU A 33 -37.76 -11.97 9.75
C LEU A 33 -37.40 -13.34 10.33
N LEU A 34 -38.38 -14.08 10.86
CA LEU A 34 -38.20 -15.45 11.34
C LEU A 34 -38.07 -16.45 10.18
N GLU A 35 -38.79 -16.23 9.08
CA GLU A 35 -38.71 -17.06 7.88
C GLU A 35 -37.32 -16.93 7.21
N ARG A 36 -36.77 -15.70 7.14
CA ARG A 36 -35.38 -15.46 6.67
C ARG A 36 -34.31 -16.04 7.60
N ALA A 37 -34.55 -16.05 8.91
CA ALA A 37 -33.63 -16.66 9.88
C ALA A 37 -33.67 -18.20 9.83
N GLN A 38 -34.79 -18.80 9.44
CA GLN A 38 -34.91 -20.25 9.27
C GLN A 38 -34.31 -20.75 7.95
N GLU A 39 -34.38 -19.98 6.85
CA GLU A 39 -33.70 -20.33 5.59
C GLU A 39 -32.16 -20.33 5.71
N THR A 40 -31.60 -19.51 6.60
CA THR A 40 -30.16 -19.42 6.87
C THR A 40 -29.62 -20.52 7.80
N LEU A 41 -30.50 -21.28 8.46
CA LEU A 41 -30.14 -22.36 9.41
C LEU A 41 -30.43 -23.78 8.88
N ASN A 42 -30.63 -23.93 7.57
CA ASN A 42 -30.85 -25.24 6.94
C ASN A 42 -29.50 -25.99 6.77
N PRO A 43 -29.34 -27.24 7.26
CA PRO A 43 -28.07 -27.97 7.23
C PRO A 43 -27.53 -28.29 5.82
N THR A 44 -28.34 -28.11 4.77
CA THR A 44 -27.88 -28.21 3.37
C THR A 44 -27.11 -26.98 2.91
N ASN A 45 -27.33 -25.80 3.52
CA ASN A 45 -26.62 -24.55 3.19
C ASN A 45 -25.29 -24.39 3.94
N LEU A 46 -25.04 -25.21 4.97
CA LEU A 46 -23.78 -25.20 5.72
C LEU A 46 -22.57 -25.73 4.91
N MET A 47 -22.81 -26.47 3.83
CA MET A 47 -21.78 -26.85 2.87
C MET A 47 -21.47 -25.76 1.82
N ASP A 48 -22.40 -24.82 1.59
CA ASP A 48 -22.15 -23.64 0.73
C ASP A 48 -21.44 -22.50 1.47
N VAL A 49 -21.49 -22.48 2.81
CA VAL A 49 -20.73 -21.52 3.64
C VAL A 49 -19.22 -21.81 3.60
N ALA A 50 -18.80 -23.03 3.25
CA ALA A 50 -17.38 -23.36 3.02
C ALA A 50 -16.82 -22.75 1.72
N HIS A 51 -17.68 -22.21 0.84
CA HIS A 51 -17.30 -21.56 -0.42
C HIS A 51 -17.45 -20.04 -0.41
N GLN A 52 -17.81 -19.42 0.72
CA GLN A 52 -17.92 -17.97 0.81
C GLN A 52 -16.55 -17.29 0.97
N THR A 53 -16.25 -16.51 -0.07
CA THR A 53 -15.01 -15.79 -0.33
C THR A 53 -14.78 -14.66 0.68
N PRO A 54 -13.56 -14.09 0.75
CA PRO A 54 -13.22 -12.92 1.58
C PRO A 54 -14.14 -11.68 1.45
N GLY A 55 -15.07 -11.66 0.48
CA GLY A 55 -16.02 -10.56 0.26
C GLY A 55 -17.03 -10.36 1.38
N HIS A 56 -17.52 -11.41 2.05
CA HIS A 56 -18.58 -11.28 3.05
C HIS A 56 -18.11 -10.56 4.34
N ILE A 57 -16.82 -10.71 4.70
CA ILE A 57 -16.21 -9.96 5.81
C ILE A 57 -16.07 -8.47 5.44
N LEU A 58 -15.76 -8.19 4.18
CA LEU A 58 -15.66 -6.82 3.69
C LEU A 58 -17.02 -6.14 3.69
N ASP A 59 -18.08 -6.83 3.25
CA ASP A 59 -19.45 -6.30 3.23
C ASP A 59 -19.96 -5.99 4.66
N MET A 60 -19.56 -6.80 5.66
CA MET A 60 -19.81 -6.50 7.08
C MET A 60 -19.04 -5.28 7.60
N ILE A 61 -17.82 -5.02 7.11
CA ILE A 61 -17.03 -3.85 7.49
C ILE A 61 -17.54 -2.59 6.76
N THR A 62 -17.99 -2.72 5.51
CA THR A 62 -18.36 -1.58 4.66
C THR A 62 -19.83 -1.19 4.74
N GLY A 63 -20.71 -2.05 5.27
CA GLY A 63 -22.13 -1.76 5.47
C GLY A 63 -22.81 -1.24 4.21
N GLU A 64 -23.24 -2.13 3.31
CA GLU A 64 -24.19 -1.76 2.25
C GLU A 64 -25.58 -1.50 2.88
N ASP A 65 -25.71 -0.37 3.57
CA ASP A 65 -27.03 0.21 3.80
C ASP A 65 -27.46 0.88 2.49
N GLN A 66 -28.59 0.42 1.93
CA GLN A 66 -29.32 1.05 0.83
C GLN A 66 -29.95 2.39 1.28
N GLU A 67 -29.15 3.32 1.79
CA GLU A 67 -29.51 4.74 1.81
C GLU A 67 -28.84 5.40 0.61
N ASP A 68 -29.68 5.99 -0.23
CA ASP A 68 -29.41 6.65 -1.51
C ASP A 68 -28.54 7.91 -1.34
N ASP A 69 -27.30 7.73 -0.88
CA ASP A 69 -26.21 8.67 -1.07
C ASP A 69 -25.69 8.43 -2.49
N THR A 70 -26.01 9.33 -3.41
CA THR A 70 -25.52 9.33 -4.79
C THR A 70 -23.99 9.16 -4.84
N GLU A 71 -23.54 8.08 -5.49
CA GLU A 71 -22.13 7.80 -5.73
C GLU A 71 -21.55 8.84 -6.71
N ASP A 72 -20.75 9.78 -6.20
CA ASP A 72 -20.08 10.79 -7.02
C ASP A 72 -18.67 10.30 -7.39
N ILE A 73 -18.52 9.73 -8.58
CA ILE A 73 -17.23 9.26 -9.10
C ILE A 73 -16.64 10.32 -10.03
N GLU A 74 -15.43 10.82 -9.72
CA GLU A 74 -14.77 11.78 -10.61
C GLU A 74 -14.20 11.12 -11.86
N ARG A 75 -14.43 11.76 -13.00
CA ARG A 75 -13.89 11.33 -14.30
C ARG A 75 -12.78 12.27 -14.75
N PHE A 76 -11.79 11.68 -15.41
CA PHE A 76 -10.61 12.39 -15.90
C PHE A 76 -10.72 12.63 -17.40
N ASN A 77 -10.26 13.79 -17.84
CA ASN A 77 -10.29 14.22 -19.23
C ASN A 77 -9.05 13.69 -19.99
N TYR A 78 -8.92 12.36 -20.12
CA TYR A 78 -7.92 11.73 -20.98
C TYR A 78 -8.51 10.56 -21.76
N LYS A 79 -7.91 10.28 -22.93
CA LYS A 79 -8.28 9.14 -23.75
C LYS A 79 -7.75 7.86 -23.11
N GLN A 80 -8.65 7.01 -22.63
CA GLN A 80 -8.29 5.68 -22.11
C GLN A 80 -7.87 4.76 -23.27
N GLU A 81 -6.57 4.48 -23.40
CA GLU A 81 -6.00 3.64 -24.47
C GLU A 81 -5.84 2.16 -24.07
N LEU A 82 -5.83 1.87 -22.76
CA LEU A 82 -5.71 0.52 -22.22
C LEU A 82 -7.09 -0.15 -22.08
N GLN A 83 -7.16 -1.44 -22.40
CA GLN A 83 -8.42 -2.20 -22.39
C GLN A 83 -8.75 -2.70 -20.97
N ARG A 84 -9.99 -2.47 -20.50
CA ARG A 84 -10.50 -2.94 -19.20
C ARG A 84 -10.73 -4.46 -19.18
N LYS A 85 -9.68 -5.24 -18.94
CA LYS A 85 -9.72 -6.71 -18.91
C LYS A 85 -9.67 -7.30 -17.51
N LEU A 86 -9.01 -6.65 -16.57
CA LEU A 86 -8.69 -7.20 -15.25
C LEU A 86 -9.92 -7.24 -14.34
N THR A 87 -10.11 -8.39 -13.70
CA THR A 87 -11.17 -8.67 -12.72
C THR A 87 -10.70 -8.40 -11.28
N VAL A 88 -11.63 -8.38 -10.32
CA VAL A 88 -11.30 -8.23 -8.88
C VAL A 88 -10.30 -9.29 -8.42
N THR A 89 -10.52 -10.55 -8.80
CA THR A 89 -9.65 -11.67 -8.39
C THR A 89 -8.24 -11.52 -8.94
N SER A 90 -8.12 -11.03 -10.18
CA SER A 90 -6.82 -10.71 -10.77
C SER A 90 -6.11 -9.57 -10.04
N ILE A 91 -6.84 -8.55 -9.56
CA ILE A 91 -6.25 -7.47 -8.77
C ILE A 91 -5.84 -7.94 -7.36
N ILE A 92 -6.63 -8.80 -6.72
CA ILE A 92 -6.23 -9.48 -5.48
C ILE A 92 -4.95 -10.27 -5.73
N GLY A 93 -4.91 -11.04 -6.83
CA GLY A 93 -3.76 -11.86 -7.19
C GLY A 93 -2.52 -11.05 -7.52
N LEU A 94 -2.66 -9.93 -8.22
CA LEU A 94 -1.57 -9.00 -8.46
C LEU A 94 -1.05 -8.42 -7.14
N GLY A 95 -1.92 -7.92 -6.27
CA GLY A 95 -1.53 -7.37 -4.97
C GLY A 95 -0.82 -8.38 -4.07
N PHE A 96 -1.37 -9.59 -4.00
CA PHE A 96 -0.79 -10.69 -3.23
C PHE A 96 0.56 -11.15 -3.81
N SER A 97 0.67 -11.21 -5.14
CA SER A 97 1.91 -11.50 -5.86
C SER A 97 3.00 -10.47 -5.55
N LEU A 98 2.64 -9.18 -5.60
CA LEU A 98 3.57 -8.08 -5.29
C LEU A 98 4.12 -8.17 -3.87
N MET A 99 3.30 -8.60 -2.91
CA MET A 99 3.76 -8.81 -1.54
C MET A 99 4.61 -10.08 -1.40
N GLY A 100 4.36 -11.11 -2.22
CA GLY A 100 5.24 -12.28 -2.34
C GLY A 100 5.63 -12.87 -0.99
N VAL A 101 4.66 -13.01 -0.07
CA VAL A 101 4.88 -13.27 1.37
C VAL A 101 5.99 -14.28 1.69
N PRO A 102 5.95 -15.51 1.14
CA PRO A 102 6.96 -16.49 1.52
C PRO A 102 8.36 -16.10 1.04
N PHE A 103 8.49 -15.39 -0.09
CA PHE A 103 9.77 -14.89 -0.58
C PHE A 103 10.27 -13.68 0.21
N GLY A 104 9.41 -12.68 0.44
CA GLY A 104 9.77 -11.47 1.19
C GLY A 104 10.26 -11.80 2.59
N MET A 105 9.54 -12.69 3.29
CA MET A 105 9.96 -13.18 4.60
C MET A 105 11.22 -14.02 4.55
N SER A 106 11.37 -14.90 3.56
CA SER A 106 12.54 -15.76 3.41
C SER A 106 13.84 -14.99 3.21
N THR A 107 13.82 -13.98 2.34
CA THR A 107 15.01 -13.17 2.00
C THR A 107 15.44 -12.22 3.11
N THR A 108 14.50 -11.79 3.95
CA THR A 108 14.75 -10.84 5.04
C THR A 108 14.71 -11.49 6.43
N LEU A 109 14.57 -12.83 6.50
CA LEU A 109 14.45 -13.60 7.74
C LEU A 109 15.57 -13.31 8.74
N TYR A 110 16.79 -13.12 8.22
CA TYR A 110 17.99 -12.76 8.99
C TYR A 110 17.76 -11.58 9.94
N ILE A 111 17.09 -10.53 9.46
CA ILE A 111 16.86 -9.30 10.22
C ILE A 111 15.98 -9.60 11.44
N GLY A 112 14.82 -10.25 11.21
CA GLY A 112 13.91 -10.59 12.30
C GLY A 112 14.51 -11.59 13.30
N LEU A 113 15.41 -12.49 12.86
CA LEU A 113 16.10 -13.42 13.75
C LEU A 113 17.09 -12.72 14.69
N ILE A 114 17.77 -11.67 14.24
CA ILE A 114 18.72 -10.89 15.06
C ILE A 114 18.01 -9.94 16.01
N ASP A 115 16.93 -9.33 15.51
CA ASP A 115 16.21 -8.24 16.16
C ASP A 115 14.96 -8.73 16.90
N GLY A 116 15.11 -9.80 17.69
CA GLY A 116 14.09 -10.30 18.62
C GLY A 116 13.50 -11.67 18.32
N GLY A 117 14.02 -12.39 17.32
CA GLY A 117 13.72 -13.81 17.11
C GLY A 117 12.24 -14.10 16.87
N SER A 118 11.69 -15.08 17.60
CA SER A 118 10.33 -15.58 17.39
C SER A 118 9.26 -14.50 17.59
N VAL A 119 9.39 -13.69 18.66
CA VAL A 119 8.41 -12.64 18.98
C VAL A 119 8.34 -11.61 17.87
N THR A 120 9.49 -11.13 17.38
CA THR A 120 9.52 -10.12 16.32
C THR A 120 9.02 -10.69 14.99
N LEU A 121 9.40 -11.93 14.64
CA LEU A 121 8.93 -12.54 13.40
C LEU A 121 7.41 -12.77 13.41
N LEU A 122 6.83 -13.30 14.48
CA LEU A 122 5.40 -13.60 14.54
C LEU A 122 4.55 -12.37 14.86
N TRP A 123 4.77 -11.74 16.02
CA TRP A 123 3.95 -10.62 16.47
C TRP A 123 4.28 -9.34 15.70
N GLY A 124 5.53 -9.14 15.30
CA GLY A 124 5.88 -8.05 14.40
C GLY A 124 5.16 -8.17 13.06
N TRP A 125 5.07 -9.37 12.49
CA TRP A 125 4.26 -9.59 11.29
C TRP A 125 2.79 -9.24 11.48
N VAL A 126 2.17 -9.68 12.57
CA VAL A 126 0.76 -9.37 12.89
C VAL A 126 0.55 -7.86 13.04
N VAL A 127 1.42 -7.18 13.80
CA VAL A 127 1.36 -5.72 14.00
C VAL A 127 1.46 -4.99 12.66
N VAL A 128 2.46 -5.35 11.84
CA VAL A 128 2.66 -4.71 10.54
C VAL A 128 1.52 -5.01 9.56
N ALA A 129 0.94 -6.22 9.59
CA ALA A 129 -0.23 -6.56 8.78
C ALA A 129 -1.44 -5.69 9.13
N ILE A 130 -1.70 -5.46 10.42
CA ILE A 130 -2.79 -4.58 10.88
C ILE A 130 -2.54 -3.13 10.45
N LEU A 131 -1.33 -2.61 10.67
CA LEU A 131 -0.97 -1.24 10.29
C LEU A 131 -1.01 -1.02 8.77
N SER A 132 -0.53 -2.00 8.00
CA SER A 132 -0.61 -2.00 6.53
C SER A 132 -2.05 -2.09 6.03
N LEU A 133 -2.92 -2.84 6.72
CA LEU A 133 -4.34 -2.89 6.42
C LEU A 133 -5.02 -1.53 6.64
N CYS A 134 -4.66 -0.80 7.69
CA CYS A 134 -5.13 0.58 7.88
C CYS A 134 -4.74 1.48 6.69
N THR A 135 -3.49 1.41 6.25
CA THR A 135 -3.01 2.18 5.08
C THR A 135 -3.71 1.77 3.78
N ALA A 136 -3.92 0.47 3.58
CA ALA A 136 -4.67 -0.02 2.42
C ALA A 136 -6.13 0.45 2.43
N LEU A 137 -6.80 0.45 3.59
CA LEU A 137 -8.17 0.95 3.74
C LEU A 137 -8.25 2.46 3.44
N SER A 138 -7.33 3.25 3.98
CA SER A 138 -7.24 4.70 3.72
C SER A 138 -7.03 5.01 2.24
N LEU A 139 -6.14 4.27 1.58
CA LEU A 139 -5.87 4.47 0.17
C LEU A 139 -7.00 3.93 -0.72
N ALA A 140 -7.67 2.85 -0.30
CA ALA A 140 -8.83 2.28 -0.97
C ALA A 140 -10.00 3.28 -1.02
N GLU A 141 -10.27 4.03 0.04
CA GLU A 141 -11.25 5.13 0.04
C GLU A 141 -10.94 6.17 -1.04
N ILE A 142 -9.68 6.61 -1.06
CA ILE A 142 -9.19 7.63 -1.99
C ILE A 142 -9.27 7.11 -3.44
N CYS A 143 -8.82 5.88 -3.70
CA CYS A 143 -8.87 5.25 -5.02
C CYS A 143 -10.30 5.05 -5.52
N SER A 144 -11.24 4.83 -4.60
CA SER A 144 -12.65 4.70 -4.94
C SER A 144 -13.26 6.01 -5.45
N LYS A 145 -12.86 7.15 -4.86
CA LYS A 145 -13.29 8.49 -5.34
C LYS A 145 -12.66 8.85 -6.67
N TYR A 146 -11.36 8.59 -6.79
CA TYR A 146 -10.50 9.06 -7.87
C TYR A 146 -9.84 7.88 -8.60
N PRO A 147 -10.61 7.05 -9.33
CA PRO A 147 -10.06 5.95 -10.10
C PRO A 147 -9.33 6.52 -11.33
N SER A 148 -8.01 6.66 -11.24
CA SER A 148 -7.16 7.16 -12.32
C SER A 148 -5.94 6.29 -12.55
N SER A 149 -5.46 6.17 -13.80
CA SER A 149 -4.17 5.51 -14.07
C SER A 149 -2.96 6.25 -13.56
N GLY A 150 -3.07 7.57 -13.34
CA GLY A 150 -2.07 8.31 -12.58
C GLY A 150 -2.05 7.94 -11.08
N GLY A 151 -2.97 7.10 -10.63
CA GLY A 151 -2.97 6.50 -9.31
C GLY A 151 -2.76 7.53 -8.19
N ILE A 152 -1.77 7.28 -7.35
CA ILE A 152 -1.54 8.05 -6.13
C ILE A 152 -1.02 9.47 -6.37
N TYR A 153 -0.35 9.77 -7.50
CA TYR A 153 0.12 11.14 -7.75
C TYR A 153 -1.02 12.04 -8.25
N HIS A 154 -1.97 11.50 -9.01
CA HIS A 154 -3.23 12.19 -9.32
C HIS A 154 -4.01 12.50 -8.04
N GLN A 155 -4.14 11.50 -7.17
CA GLN A 155 -4.81 11.67 -5.88
C GLN A 155 -4.13 12.73 -5.03
N ALA A 156 -2.80 12.75 -4.98
CA ALA A 156 -2.04 13.78 -4.28
C ALA A 156 -2.33 15.19 -4.80
N ALA A 157 -2.40 15.38 -6.12
CA ALA A 157 -2.75 16.66 -6.73
C ALA A 157 -4.16 17.12 -6.35
N ILE A 158 -5.15 16.25 -6.48
CA ILE A 158 -6.56 16.58 -6.25
C ILE A 158 -6.81 16.87 -4.77
N LEU A 159 -6.22 16.07 -3.87
CA LEU A 159 -6.43 16.20 -2.43
C LEU A 159 -5.70 17.40 -1.82
N ALA A 160 -4.53 17.75 -2.35
CA ALA A 160 -3.77 18.90 -1.87
C ALA A 160 -4.54 20.23 -2.09
N SER A 161 -4.11 21.27 -1.39
CA SER A 161 -4.57 22.63 -1.68
C SER A 161 -4.10 23.08 -3.06
N GLU A 162 -4.87 23.92 -3.75
CA GLU A 162 -4.59 24.39 -5.11
C GLU A 162 -3.15 24.90 -5.28
N LYS A 163 -2.64 25.68 -4.32
CA LYS A 163 -1.27 26.22 -4.34
C LYS A 163 -0.17 25.15 -4.41
N TYR A 164 -0.38 23.99 -3.78
CA TYR A 164 0.62 22.92 -3.67
C TYR A 164 0.29 21.69 -4.51
N SER A 165 -0.82 21.71 -5.25
CA SER A 165 -1.36 20.56 -6.00
C SER A 165 -0.33 19.91 -6.92
N LEU A 166 0.25 20.68 -7.84
CA LEU A 166 1.22 20.17 -8.82
C LEU A 166 2.53 19.73 -8.17
N ILE A 167 3.00 20.45 -7.14
CA ILE A 167 4.23 20.10 -6.43
C ILE A 167 4.05 18.77 -5.68
N CYS A 168 2.97 18.61 -4.91
CA CYS A 168 2.67 17.36 -4.22
C CYS A 168 2.57 16.19 -5.20
N SER A 169 1.90 16.40 -6.33
CA SER A 169 1.79 15.42 -7.41
C SER A 169 3.15 15.06 -8.01
N TRP A 170 4.00 16.05 -8.30
CA TRP A 170 5.34 15.83 -8.86
C TRP A 170 6.22 14.96 -7.97
N PHE A 171 6.34 15.32 -6.69
CA PHE A 171 7.13 14.54 -5.72
C PHE A 171 6.54 13.14 -5.53
N THR A 172 5.21 13.03 -5.40
CA THR A 172 4.53 11.73 -5.30
C THR A 172 4.81 10.85 -6.52
N GLY A 173 4.75 11.42 -7.72
CA GLY A 173 5.02 10.72 -8.98
C GLY A 173 6.46 10.23 -9.07
N TRP A 174 7.46 11.06 -8.76
CA TRP A 174 8.86 10.63 -8.75
C TRP A 174 9.13 9.56 -7.70
N PHE A 175 8.61 9.70 -6.48
CA PHE A 175 8.76 8.67 -5.44
C PHE A 175 8.07 7.36 -5.84
N LEU A 176 6.90 7.43 -6.50
CA LEU A 176 6.22 6.26 -7.04
C LEU A 176 7.04 5.57 -8.14
N ILE A 177 7.58 6.31 -9.11
CA ILE A 177 8.34 5.75 -10.24
C ILE A 177 9.65 5.12 -9.76
N ILE A 178 10.43 5.87 -8.98
CA ILE A 178 11.71 5.39 -8.44
C ILE A 178 11.48 4.20 -7.51
N GLY A 179 10.44 4.26 -6.67
CA GLY A 179 10.01 3.16 -5.82
C GLY A 179 9.66 1.91 -6.63
N ASN A 180 8.86 2.03 -7.70
CA ASN A 180 8.49 0.91 -8.56
C ASN A 180 9.70 0.28 -9.27
N TRP A 181 10.57 1.09 -9.89
CA TRP A 181 11.77 0.60 -10.58
C TRP A 181 12.72 -0.13 -9.63
N SER A 182 12.95 0.46 -8.45
CA SER A 182 13.84 -0.11 -7.45
C SER A 182 13.21 -1.36 -6.82
N MET A 183 11.91 -1.36 -6.52
CA MET A 183 11.21 -2.53 -5.96
C MET A 183 11.23 -3.72 -6.92
N PHE A 184 10.99 -3.50 -8.21
CA PHE A 184 11.13 -4.54 -9.24
C PHE A 184 12.55 -5.11 -9.28
N THR A 185 13.55 -4.23 -9.26
CA THR A 185 14.97 -4.63 -9.18
C THR A 185 15.23 -5.49 -7.94
N SER A 186 14.62 -5.15 -6.80
CA SER A 186 14.80 -5.87 -5.53
C SER A 186 14.30 -7.29 -5.59
N ILE A 187 13.08 -7.45 -6.11
CA ILE A 187 12.42 -8.76 -6.17
C ILE A 187 13.22 -9.68 -7.09
N VAL A 188 13.58 -9.18 -8.27
CA VAL A 188 14.26 -10.03 -9.26
C VAL A 188 15.72 -10.30 -8.87
N TYR A 189 16.42 -9.33 -8.29
CA TYR A 189 17.80 -9.52 -7.84
C TYR A 189 17.85 -10.45 -6.63
N GLY A 190 17.03 -10.19 -5.60
CA GLY A 190 16.89 -11.08 -4.45
C GLY A 190 16.45 -12.49 -4.88
N GLY A 191 15.60 -12.57 -5.90
CA GLY A 191 15.23 -13.81 -6.57
C GLY A 191 16.40 -14.58 -7.18
N ALA A 192 17.27 -13.88 -7.92
CA ALA A 192 18.48 -14.47 -8.49
C ALA A 192 19.45 -14.94 -7.39
N GLN A 193 19.59 -14.18 -6.30
CA GLN A 193 20.37 -14.59 -5.14
C GLN A 193 19.78 -15.86 -4.50
N PHE A 194 18.46 -15.90 -4.35
CA PHE A 194 17.72 -17.03 -3.79
C PHE A 194 17.92 -18.31 -4.60
N ILE A 195 17.81 -18.22 -5.93
CA ILE A 195 18.04 -19.36 -6.83
C ILE A 195 19.47 -19.91 -6.69
N LEU A 196 20.47 -19.04 -6.54
CA LEU A 196 21.86 -19.45 -6.47
C LEU A 196 22.26 -19.99 -5.09
N SER A 197 21.62 -19.52 -4.02
CA SER A 197 21.82 -20.01 -2.65
C SER A 197 21.62 -21.54 -2.52
N ILE A 198 20.78 -22.12 -3.38
CA ILE A 198 20.55 -23.58 -3.45
C ILE A 198 21.83 -24.39 -3.68
N PHE A 199 22.80 -23.87 -4.43
CA PHE A 199 24.05 -24.56 -4.71
C PHE A 199 24.93 -24.65 -3.47
N GLY A 200 24.81 -23.67 -2.57
CA GLY A 200 25.43 -23.71 -1.23
C GLY A 200 24.88 -24.81 -0.32
N LEU A 201 23.70 -25.36 -0.63
CA LEU A 201 23.21 -26.53 0.11
C LEU A 201 23.98 -27.81 -0.23
N LYS A 202 24.65 -27.90 -1.39
CA LYS A 202 25.42 -29.09 -1.80
C LYS A 202 26.88 -29.01 -1.37
N ASP A 203 27.50 -27.83 -1.52
CA ASP A 203 28.91 -27.60 -1.24
C ASP A 203 29.07 -26.44 -0.26
N SER A 204 29.63 -26.72 0.92
CA SER A 204 29.88 -25.73 1.97
C SER A 204 30.93 -24.68 1.60
N GLY A 205 31.68 -24.90 0.52
CA GLY A 205 32.63 -23.93 -0.04
C GLY A 205 32.03 -22.96 -1.07
N TYR A 206 30.73 -23.09 -1.40
CA TYR A 206 30.09 -22.23 -2.39
C TYR A 206 30.00 -20.79 -1.88
N ARG A 207 30.75 -19.90 -2.54
CA ARG A 207 30.58 -18.45 -2.42
C ARG A 207 29.77 -17.96 -3.60
N GLN A 208 28.71 -17.22 -3.29
CA GLN A 208 27.82 -16.70 -4.31
C GLN A 208 28.55 -15.68 -5.19
N ASP A 209 28.76 -16.02 -6.46
CA ASP A 209 29.43 -15.16 -7.43
C ASP A 209 28.50 -14.03 -7.86
N SER A 210 28.90 -12.78 -7.59
CA SER A 210 28.14 -11.58 -7.96
C SER A 210 27.88 -11.48 -9.47
N PHE A 211 28.79 -11.96 -10.31
CA PHE A 211 28.58 -11.98 -11.76
C PHE A 211 27.49 -12.98 -12.17
N LEU A 212 27.46 -14.15 -11.53
CA LEU A 212 26.44 -15.16 -11.79
C LEU A 212 25.06 -14.69 -11.32
N VAL A 213 24.99 -14.01 -10.17
CA VAL A 213 23.77 -13.35 -9.68
C VAL A 213 23.27 -12.35 -10.71
N LEU A 214 24.16 -11.48 -11.20
CA LEU A 214 23.79 -10.46 -12.18
C LEU A 214 23.33 -11.06 -13.51
N LEU A 215 24.00 -12.11 -14.00
CA LEU A 215 23.60 -12.82 -15.21
C LEU A 215 22.18 -13.41 -15.06
N LEU A 216 21.93 -14.09 -13.95
CA LEU A 216 20.61 -14.68 -13.68
C LEU A 216 19.54 -13.61 -13.50
N PHE A 217 19.88 -12.50 -12.84
CA PHE A 217 19.03 -11.32 -12.74
C PHE A 217 18.61 -10.80 -14.13
N PHE A 218 19.55 -10.65 -15.07
CA PHE A 218 19.20 -10.21 -16.44
C PHE A 218 18.30 -11.21 -17.17
N ILE A 219 18.53 -12.51 -16.99
CA ILE A 219 17.67 -13.55 -17.54
C ILE A 219 16.25 -13.40 -16.98
N MET A 220 16.10 -13.21 -15.67
CA MET A 220 14.79 -13.04 -15.04
C MET A 220 14.11 -11.74 -15.47
N VAL A 221 14.83 -10.61 -15.58
CA VAL A 221 14.29 -9.36 -16.13
C VAL A 221 13.77 -9.58 -17.55
N LEU A 222 14.54 -10.26 -18.39
CA LEU A 222 14.14 -10.59 -19.76
C LEU A 222 12.89 -11.48 -19.79
N LEU A 223 12.81 -12.50 -18.94
CA LEU A 223 11.65 -13.38 -18.83
C LEU A 223 10.40 -12.61 -18.37
N SER A 224 10.51 -11.79 -17.31
CA SER A 224 9.41 -10.94 -16.83
C SER A 224 8.94 -9.96 -17.92
N GLY A 225 9.87 -9.38 -18.68
CA GLY A 225 9.58 -8.50 -19.81
C GLY A 225 8.88 -9.23 -20.96
N LEU A 226 9.36 -10.44 -21.31
CA LEU A 226 8.76 -11.26 -22.35
C LEU A 226 7.32 -11.64 -22.00
N VAL A 227 7.07 -12.00 -20.74
CA VAL A 227 5.72 -12.28 -20.24
C VAL A 227 4.82 -11.06 -20.35
N ASN A 228 5.31 -9.90 -19.91
CA ASN A 228 4.58 -8.63 -19.98
C ASN A 228 4.27 -8.17 -21.42
N LEU A 229 5.11 -8.52 -22.40
CA LEU A 229 4.89 -8.18 -23.80
C LEU A 229 3.96 -9.17 -24.52
N LYS A 230 4.31 -10.46 -24.50
CA LYS A 230 3.62 -11.48 -25.31
C LYS A 230 2.37 -12.04 -24.66
N PHE A 231 2.32 -12.09 -23.33
CA PHE A 231 1.22 -12.69 -22.59
C PHE A 231 0.38 -11.63 -21.85
N ALA A 232 0.42 -10.38 -22.32
CA ALA A 232 -0.38 -9.29 -21.77
C ALA A 232 -1.88 -9.60 -21.74
N ASN A 233 -2.38 -10.29 -22.79
CA ASN A 233 -3.77 -10.76 -22.87
C ASN A 233 -4.13 -11.84 -21.83
N ARG A 234 -3.14 -12.49 -21.21
CA ARG A 234 -3.30 -13.52 -20.18
C ARG A 234 -2.96 -13.05 -18.77
N LEU A 235 -2.69 -11.76 -18.56
CA LEU A 235 -2.34 -11.23 -17.24
C LEU A 235 -3.37 -11.58 -16.15
N ASP A 236 -4.66 -11.56 -16.49
CA ASP A 236 -5.73 -11.97 -15.56
C ASP A 236 -5.57 -13.45 -15.11
N THR A 237 -5.30 -14.35 -16.05
CA THR A 237 -5.05 -15.77 -15.75
C THR A 237 -3.74 -15.97 -14.98
N ILE A 238 -2.69 -15.24 -15.33
CA ILE A 238 -1.38 -15.32 -14.65
C ILE A 238 -1.51 -14.87 -13.18
N ASN A 239 -2.23 -13.77 -12.93
CA ASN A 239 -2.45 -13.27 -11.57
C ASN A 239 -3.29 -14.24 -10.73
N ASN A 240 -4.34 -14.84 -11.31
CA ASN A 240 -5.14 -15.86 -10.63
C ASN A 240 -4.31 -17.12 -10.32
N LEU A 241 -3.46 -17.57 -11.27
CA LEU A 241 -2.55 -18.69 -11.07
C LEU A 241 -1.52 -18.41 -9.96
N CYS A 242 -1.04 -17.17 -9.86
CA CYS A 242 -0.11 -16.76 -8.82
C CYS A 242 -0.68 -16.96 -7.41
N VAL A 243 -1.97 -16.66 -7.19
CA VAL A 243 -2.62 -16.86 -5.89
C VAL A 243 -2.58 -18.33 -5.51
N ILE A 244 -3.00 -19.20 -6.44
CA ILE A 244 -3.03 -20.66 -6.24
C ILE A 244 -1.61 -21.18 -5.99
N TRP A 245 -0.63 -20.74 -6.79
CA TRP A 245 0.76 -21.15 -6.65
C TRP A 245 1.35 -20.73 -5.31
N THR A 246 1.13 -19.48 -4.88
CA THR A 246 1.75 -18.94 -3.67
C THR A 246 1.13 -19.53 -2.41
N ILE A 247 -0.21 -19.65 -2.34
CA ILE A 247 -0.88 -20.35 -1.23
C ILE A 247 -0.47 -21.83 -1.21
N GLY A 248 -0.45 -22.48 -2.37
CA GLY A 248 0.01 -23.87 -2.50
C GLY A 248 1.47 -24.04 -2.05
N THR A 249 2.34 -23.09 -2.40
CA THR A 249 3.75 -23.06 -1.99
C THR A 249 3.87 -23.01 -0.47
N VAL A 250 3.16 -22.09 0.18
CA VAL A 250 3.17 -21.95 1.65
C VAL A 250 2.69 -23.25 2.30
N LEU A 251 1.52 -23.76 1.91
CA LEU A 251 0.96 -24.98 2.49
C LEU A 251 1.86 -26.20 2.29
N ILE A 252 2.43 -26.38 1.08
CA ILE A 252 3.33 -27.50 0.79
C ILE A 252 4.61 -27.40 1.62
N ILE A 253 5.22 -26.21 1.71
CA ILE A 253 6.42 -25.99 2.52
C ILE A 253 6.11 -26.31 3.98
N ASP A 254 5.07 -25.70 4.54
CA ASP A 254 4.70 -25.84 5.95
C ASP A 254 4.42 -27.30 6.33
N ILE A 255 3.62 -28.00 5.51
CA ILE A 255 3.28 -29.41 5.75
C ILE A 255 4.54 -30.29 5.67
N ILE A 256 5.38 -30.12 4.64
CA ILE A 256 6.59 -30.95 4.47
C ILE A 256 7.56 -30.71 5.63
N LEU A 257 7.76 -29.45 6.03
CA LEU A 257 8.65 -29.09 7.13
C LEU A 257 8.16 -29.69 8.45
N LEU A 258 6.87 -29.57 8.77
CA LEU A 258 6.31 -30.15 10.00
C LEU A 258 6.35 -31.68 10.02
N ILE A 259 6.15 -32.35 8.88
CA ILE A 259 6.21 -33.82 8.78
C ILE A 259 7.66 -34.31 8.94
N LYS A 260 8.64 -33.61 8.37
CA LYS A 260 10.04 -34.05 8.37
C LYS A 260 10.82 -33.64 9.63
N ALA A 261 10.35 -32.61 10.34
CA ALA A 261 11.04 -32.11 11.53
C ALA A 261 11.20 -33.19 12.61
N ARG A 262 12.45 -33.46 12.97
CA ARG A 262 12.82 -34.36 14.08
C ARG A 262 12.75 -33.70 15.45
N SER A 263 13.06 -32.40 15.50
CA SER A 263 12.98 -31.57 16.70
C SER A 263 11.97 -30.46 16.47
N ARG A 264 11.23 -30.13 17.52
CA ARG A 264 10.25 -29.04 17.53
C ARG A 264 10.47 -28.20 18.78
N ASN A 265 10.46 -26.89 18.60
CA ASN A 265 10.46 -25.93 19.67
C ASN A 265 9.09 -25.93 20.35
N ASP A 266 9.09 -25.68 21.66
CA ASP A 266 7.84 -25.57 22.42
C ASP A 266 7.02 -24.35 21.99
N ILE A 267 5.71 -24.41 22.22
CA ILE A 267 4.79 -23.30 21.93
C ILE A 267 5.23 -22.00 22.62
N ASN A 268 5.78 -22.10 23.83
CA ASN A 268 6.32 -20.95 24.55
C ASN A 268 7.50 -20.30 23.82
N PHE A 269 8.34 -21.10 23.16
CA PHE A 269 9.43 -20.56 22.35
C PHE A 269 8.89 -19.85 21.11
N VAL A 270 7.90 -20.44 20.43
CA VAL A 270 7.30 -19.86 19.22
C VAL A 270 6.59 -18.53 19.52
N LEU A 271 5.87 -18.44 20.65
CA LEU A 271 5.06 -17.28 20.98
C LEU A 271 5.79 -16.19 21.77
N SER A 272 6.78 -16.56 22.58
CA SER A 272 7.34 -15.67 23.61
C SER A 272 8.86 -15.57 23.62
N ASN A 273 9.59 -16.33 22.79
CA ASN A 273 11.05 -16.19 22.76
C ASN A 273 11.46 -14.88 22.07
N PHE A 274 11.99 -13.96 22.88
CA PHE A 274 12.58 -12.71 22.42
C PHE A 274 14.08 -12.71 22.75
N ASP A 275 14.91 -12.73 21.72
CA ASP A 275 16.36 -12.59 21.84
C ASP A 275 16.86 -11.50 20.88
N ALA A 276 17.37 -10.41 21.46
CA ALA A 276 17.95 -9.28 20.73
C ALA A 276 19.46 -9.12 21.04
N SER A 277 20.07 -10.09 21.71
CA SER A 277 21.48 -10.00 22.17
C SER A 277 22.47 -9.79 21.02
N ARG A 278 22.12 -10.28 19.82
CA ARG A 278 22.93 -10.16 18.58
C ARG A 278 22.87 -8.78 17.94
N SER A 279 21.78 -8.05 18.13
CA SER A 279 21.56 -6.75 17.50
C SER A 279 22.44 -5.65 18.13
N GLY A 280 22.76 -5.79 19.42
CA GLY A 280 23.36 -4.73 20.24
C GLY A 280 22.38 -3.60 20.61
N TRP A 281 21.18 -3.57 20.03
CA TRP A 281 20.13 -2.61 20.35
C TRP A 281 19.47 -2.92 21.70
N PRO A 282 18.96 -1.89 22.41
CA PRO A 282 18.02 -2.12 23.51
C PRO A 282 16.79 -2.90 23.04
N PRO A 283 16.21 -3.80 23.86
CA PRO A 283 15.13 -4.71 23.45
C PRO A 283 13.97 -4.05 22.68
N VAL A 284 13.50 -2.88 23.13
CA VAL A 284 12.40 -2.17 22.47
C VAL A 284 12.77 -1.70 21.07
N ILE A 285 14.00 -1.19 20.91
CA ILE A 285 14.49 -0.70 19.61
C ILE A 285 14.73 -1.89 18.67
N ALA A 286 15.32 -2.97 19.17
CA ALA A 286 15.49 -4.20 18.41
C ALA A 286 14.15 -4.69 17.86
N PHE A 287 13.09 -4.75 18.69
CA PHE A 287 11.76 -5.13 18.21
C PHE A 287 11.29 -4.28 17.02
N PHE A 288 11.48 -2.96 17.07
CA PHE A 288 11.12 -2.07 15.95
C PHE A 288 11.99 -2.25 14.70
N VAL A 289 13.30 -2.45 14.86
CA VAL A 289 14.22 -2.76 13.75
C VAL A 289 13.82 -4.09 13.09
N GLY A 290 13.47 -5.09 13.89
CA GLY A 290 13.04 -6.39 13.41
C GLY A 290 11.65 -6.39 12.74
N LEU A 291 10.91 -5.27 12.71
CA LEU A 291 9.70 -5.12 11.90
C LEU A 291 10.01 -4.92 10.40
N GLN A 292 11.26 -4.62 10.04
CA GLN A 292 11.69 -4.38 8.66
C GLN A 292 11.27 -5.47 7.66
N PRO A 293 11.41 -6.79 7.94
CA PRO A 293 10.95 -7.87 7.06
C PRO A 293 9.47 -7.76 6.68
N ALA A 294 8.61 -7.55 7.69
CA ALA A 294 7.18 -7.44 7.48
C ALA A 294 6.83 -6.15 6.71
N ALA A 295 7.49 -5.04 7.05
CA ALA A 295 7.29 -3.75 6.39
C ALA A 295 7.70 -3.79 4.90
N PHE A 296 8.82 -4.46 4.59
CA PHE A 296 9.27 -4.70 3.22
C PHE A 296 8.26 -5.54 2.43
N THR A 297 7.78 -6.63 3.05
CA THR A 297 6.93 -7.62 2.36
C THR A 297 5.51 -7.11 2.10
N LEU A 298 4.90 -6.38 3.04
CA LEU A 298 3.48 -6.02 2.95
C LEU A 298 3.20 -4.71 2.18
N GLN A 299 4.20 -4.08 1.57
CA GLN A 299 4.08 -2.76 0.93
C GLN A 299 3.42 -2.79 -0.48
N GLY A 300 3.23 -3.96 -1.08
CA GLY A 300 2.81 -4.12 -2.49
C GLY A 300 1.45 -3.50 -2.87
N PHE A 301 0.57 -3.22 -1.91
CA PHE A 301 -0.77 -2.66 -2.17
C PHE A 301 -0.73 -1.27 -2.83
N GLY A 302 0.29 -0.46 -2.54
CA GLY A 302 0.42 0.91 -3.05
C GLY A 302 0.76 1.01 -4.55
N MET A 303 1.13 -0.11 -5.18
CA MET A 303 1.46 -0.16 -6.61
C MET A 303 0.25 -0.47 -7.49
N ILE A 304 -0.82 -1.01 -6.89
CA ILE A 304 -2.05 -1.42 -7.58
C ILE A 304 -2.77 -0.26 -8.31
N PRO A 305 -2.84 0.97 -7.77
CA PRO A 305 -3.54 2.08 -8.44
C PRO A 305 -3.03 2.41 -9.84
N ALA A 306 -1.79 2.06 -10.18
CA ALA A 306 -1.25 2.23 -11.54
C ALA A 306 -2.00 1.39 -12.59
N MET A 307 -2.71 0.34 -12.18
CA MET A 307 -3.43 -0.58 -13.06
C MET A 307 -4.88 -0.16 -13.33
N THR A 308 -5.32 0.99 -12.81
CA THR A 308 -6.71 1.46 -12.87
C THR A 308 -7.32 1.40 -14.28
N ASP A 309 -6.58 1.79 -15.32
CA ASP A 309 -7.08 1.80 -16.70
C ASP A 309 -7.33 0.40 -17.29
N GLU A 310 -6.73 -0.65 -16.73
CA GLU A 310 -6.91 -2.03 -17.17
C GLU A 310 -8.01 -2.76 -16.39
N VAL A 311 -8.58 -2.14 -15.35
CA VAL A 311 -9.54 -2.76 -14.42
C VAL A 311 -10.99 -2.47 -14.82
N LYS A 312 -11.84 -3.51 -14.75
CA LYS A 312 -13.30 -3.35 -14.87
C LYS A 312 -13.84 -2.69 -13.61
N LYS A 313 -14.74 -1.70 -13.72
CA LYS A 313 -15.33 -0.97 -12.57
C LYS A 313 -14.28 -0.57 -11.50
N PRO A 314 -13.24 0.19 -11.89
CA PRO A 314 -12.09 0.46 -11.03
C PRO A 314 -12.45 1.11 -9.69
N GLU A 315 -13.50 1.93 -9.65
CA GLU A 315 -14.05 2.60 -8.46
C GLU A 315 -14.44 1.63 -7.32
N LYS A 316 -14.77 0.38 -7.66
CA LYS A 316 -15.16 -0.69 -6.71
C LYS A 316 -14.10 -1.78 -6.64
N ASN A 317 -13.50 -2.14 -7.77
CA ASN A 317 -12.63 -3.31 -7.86
C ASN A 317 -11.19 -3.05 -7.38
N ILE A 318 -10.65 -1.84 -7.58
CA ILE A 318 -9.32 -1.48 -7.04
C ILE A 318 -9.35 -1.44 -5.50
N PRO A 319 -10.30 -0.74 -4.83
CA PRO A 319 -10.42 -0.73 -3.37
C PRO A 319 -10.54 -2.12 -2.77
N LYS A 320 -11.49 -2.93 -3.27
CA LYS A 320 -11.71 -4.31 -2.79
C LYS A 320 -10.45 -5.17 -2.97
N GLY A 321 -9.81 -5.06 -4.13
CA GLY A 321 -8.59 -5.81 -4.45
C GLY A 321 -7.41 -5.48 -3.53
N MET A 322 -7.20 -4.19 -3.24
CA MET A 322 -6.11 -3.73 -2.36
C MET A 322 -6.27 -4.24 -0.93
N VAL A 323 -7.46 -4.07 -0.33
CA VAL A 323 -7.73 -4.47 1.05
C VAL A 323 -7.64 -5.98 1.21
N LEU A 324 -8.26 -6.73 0.29
CA LEU A 324 -8.24 -8.19 0.34
C LEU A 324 -6.85 -8.77 0.08
N ALA A 325 -6.04 -8.15 -0.79
CA ALA A 325 -4.65 -8.58 -1.01
C ALA A 325 -3.82 -8.49 0.29
N VAL A 326 -3.92 -7.38 1.03
CA VAL A 326 -3.22 -7.23 2.33
C VAL A 326 -3.73 -8.23 3.35
N LEU A 327 -5.05 -8.42 3.43
CA LEU A 327 -5.65 -9.36 4.39
C LEU A 327 -5.17 -10.80 4.13
N VAL A 328 -5.22 -11.25 2.88
CA VAL A 328 -4.76 -12.59 2.47
C VAL A 328 -3.26 -12.73 2.70
N ALA A 329 -2.46 -11.70 2.40
CA ALA A 329 -1.03 -11.69 2.68
C ALA A 329 -0.71 -11.79 4.17
N GLY A 330 -1.39 -10.99 5.00
CA GLY A 330 -1.23 -11.00 6.46
C GLY A 330 -1.51 -12.38 7.06
N ILE A 331 -2.63 -13.01 6.68
CA ILE A 331 -2.98 -14.36 7.15
C ILE A 331 -1.97 -15.39 6.65
N THR A 332 -1.60 -15.35 5.36
CA THR A 332 -0.66 -16.27 4.75
C THR A 332 0.71 -16.21 5.43
N GLY A 333 1.16 -15.02 5.83
CA GLY A 333 2.43 -14.89 6.53
C GLY A 333 2.42 -15.49 7.92
N VAL A 334 1.32 -15.37 8.68
CA VAL A 334 1.19 -16.07 9.97
C VAL A 334 1.26 -17.59 9.77
N ILE A 335 0.55 -18.10 8.75
CA ILE A 335 0.56 -19.53 8.41
C ILE A 335 1.98 -19.99 8.05
N PHE A 336 2.74 -19.20 7.29
CA PHE A 336 4.11 -19.51 6.89
C PHE A 336 5.12 -19.42 8.05
N ILE A 337 4.98 -18.43 8.94
CA ILE A 337 5.96 -18.15 10.00
C ILE A 337 5.88 -19.18 11.14
N ILE A 338 4.68 -19.60 11.55
CA ILE A 338 4.50 -20.50 12.71
C ILE A 338 5.27 -21.83 12.53
N PRO A 339 5.15 -22.56 11.40
CA PRO A 339 5.91 -23.77 11.15
C PRO A 339 7.41 -23.54 11.17
N ILE A 340 7.91 -22.48 10.51
CA ILE A 340 9.33 -22.12 10.50
C ILE A 340 9.86 -21.92 11.92
N LEU A 341 9.14 -21.16 12.77
CA LEU A 341 9.53 -20.95 14.17
C LEU A 341 9.48 -22.23 15.00
N THR A 342 8.52 -23.12 14.71
CA THR A 342 8.38 -24.41 15.38
C THR A 342 9.58 -25.32 15.12
N ILE A 343 10.22 -25.21 13.96
CA ILE A 343 11.36 -26.05 13.58
C ILE A 343 12.69 -25.29 13.56
N LEU A 344 12.69 -24.05 14.04
CA LEU A 344 13.81 -23.13 13.94
C LEU A 344 15.04 -23.69 14.66
N PRO A 345 16.16 -23.92 13.95
CA PRO A 345 17.42 -24.34 14.56
C PRO A 345 18.07 -23.24 15.41
N GLU A 346 19.11 -23.60 16.15
CA GLU A 346 19.92 -22.63 16.89
C GLU A 346 20.50 -21.54 15.97
N LEU A 347 20.37 -20.28 16.39
CA LEU A 347 20.80 -19.13 15.59
C LEU A 347 22.31 -19.16 15.29
N ASN A 348 23.15 -19.72 16.17
CA ASN A 348 24.59 -19.88 15.92
C ASN A 348 24.86 -20.68 14.64
N LEU A 349 24.02 -21.68 14.36
CA LEU A 349 24.18 -22.55 13.21
C LEU A 349 23.69 -21.88 11.92
N LEU A 350 22.59 -21.11 12.01
CA LEU A 350 22.00 -20.39 10.88
C LEU A 350 22.80 -19.16 10.47
N LEU A 351 23.33 -18.40 11.44
CA LEU A 351 23.87 -17.06 11.22
C LEU A 351 25.39 -17.01 11.23
N ASP A 352 26.05 -17.79 12.09
CA ASP A 352 27.49 -17.65 12.33
C ASP A 352 28.31 -18.72 11.58
N LYS A 353 27.82 -19.96 11.55
CA LYS A 353 28.53 -21.08 10.89
C LYS A 353 28.43 -21.06 9.37
N ASN A 354 27.35 -20.50 8.81
CA ASN A 354 27.05 -20.53 7.38
C ASN A 354 26.57 -19.15 6.88
N PRO A 355 27.35 -18.08 7.06
CA PRO A 355 26.90 -16.71 6.76
C PRO A 355 26.61 -16.46 5.26
N ASP A 356 27.21 -17.28 4.39
CA ASP A 356 27.06 -17.17 2.93
C ASP A 356 25.79 -17.86 2.39
N ILE A 357 25.03 -18.58 3.23
CA ILE A 357 23.79 -19.28 2.86
C ILE A 357 22.61 -18.56 3.50
N MET A 358 21.51 -18.37 2.75
CA MET A 358 20.32 -17.75 3.32
C MET A 358 19.75 -18.60 4.48
N PRO A 359 19.36 -18.00 5.63
CA PRO A 359 18.93 -18.75 6.80
C PRO A 359 17.77 -19.72 6.53
N ILE A 360 16.84 -19.35 5.65
CA ILE A 360 15.70 -20.20 5.31
C ILE A 360 16.11 -21.49 4.59
N ASP A 361 17.13 -21.45 3.72
CA ASP A 361 17.59 -22.61 2.97
C ASP A 361 18.24 -23.62 3.93
N LEU A 362 18.94 -23.11 4.94
CA LEU A 362 19.46 -23.93 6.04
C LEU A 362 18.35 -24.53 6.88
N VAL A 363 17.30 -23.77 7.22
CA VAL A 363 16.11 -24.30 7.91
C VAL A 363 15.52 -25.47 7.11
N PHE A 364 15.36 -25.34 5.80
CA PHE A 364 14.85 -26.41 4.94
C PHE A 364 15.78 -27.63 4.94
N LYS A 365 17.09 -27.42 4.79
CA LYS A 365 18.08 -28.50 4.76
C LYS A 365 18.15 -29.27 6.08
N LEU A 366 18.10 -28.56 7.20
CA LEU A 366 18.22 -29.16 8.53
C LEU A 366 16.93 -29.86 8.94
N ALA A 367 15.76 -29.29 8.61
CA ALA A 367 14.49 -29.90 8.94
C ALA A 367 14.18 -31.12 8.08
N THR A 368 14.56 -31.11 6.79
CA THR A 368 14.26 -32.23 5.88
C THR A 368 15.35 -33.30 5.83
N GLU A 369 16.57 -32.96 6.26
CA GLU A 369 17.79 -33.77 6.11
C GLU A 369 18.02 -34.28 4.67
N SER A 370 17.42 -33.63 3.68
CA SER A 370 17.43 -34.07 2.29
C SER A 370 17.66 -32.88 1.37
N TYR A 371 18.77 -32.95 0.62
CA TYR A 371 19.09 -31.95 -0.40
C TYR A 371 17.99 -31.87 -1.46
N LEU A 372 17.47 -33.02 -1.93
CA LEU A 372 16.46 -33.06 -2.97
C LEU A 372 15.15 -32.39 -2.52
N ILE A 373 14.68 -32.69 -1.30
CA ILE A 373 13.45 -32.09 -0.78
C ILE A 373 13.64 -30.58 -0.60
N SER A 374 14.75 -30.17 0.05
CA SER A 374 15.09 -28.74 0.23
C SER A 374 15.15 -28.01 -1.11
N PHE A 375 15.76 -28.63 -2.13
CA PHE A 375 15.85 -28.09 -3.47
C PHE A 375 14.46 -27.85 -4.08
N LEU A 376 13.53 -28.81 -3.93
CA LEU A 376 12.17 -28.67 -4.42
C LEU A 376 11.38 -27.58 -3.67
N LEU A 377 11.59 -27.41 -2.35
CA LEU A 377 10.96 -26.33 -1.58
C LEU A 377 11.45 -24.96 -2.04
N VAL A 378 12.75 -24.81 -2.28
CA VAL A 378 13.33 -23.58 -2.84
C VAL A 378 12.74 -23.31 -4.23
N LEU A 379 12.58 -24.33 -5.08
CA LEU A 379 11.99 -24.17 -6.41
C LEU A 379 10.55 -23.62 -6.36
N LEU A 380 9.75 -24.01 -5.36
CA LEU A 380 8.41 -23.45 -5.18
C LEU A 380 8.46 -21.94 -4.88
N LEU A 381 9.38 -21.52 -4.00
CA LEU A 381 9.62 -20.10 -3.70
C LEU A 381 10.10 -19.33 -4.93
N VAL A 382 10.99 -19.92 -5.73
CA VAL A 382 11.44 -19.32 -7.01
C VAL A 382 10.25 -19.10 -7.96
N GLY A 383 9.29 -20.02 -8.00
CA GLY A 383 8.04 -19.81 -8.73
C GLY A 383 7.28 -18.57 -8.25
N ALA A 384 7.15 -18.39 -6.93
CA ALA A 384 6.50 -17.21 -6.35
C ALA A 384 7.25 -15.90 -6.70
N VAL A 385 8.59 -15.92 -6.70
CA VAL A 385 9.43 -14.80 -7.13
C VAL A 385 9.17 -14.42 -8.58
N CYS A 386 9.08 -15.41 -9.48
CA CYS A 386 8.80 -15.15 -10.89
C CYS A 386 7.47 -14.41 -11.07
N PHE A 387 6.42 -14.83 -10.36
CA PHE A 387 5.13 -14.13 -10.39
C PHE A 387 5.21 -12.72 -9.80
N ALA A 388 5.89 -12.54 -8.67
CA ALA A 388 6.10 -11.24 -8.04
C ALA A 388 6.86 -10.28 -8.98
N GLY A 389 7.91 -10.78 -9.64
CA GLY A 389 8.69 -10.01 -10.62
C GLY A 389 7.87 -9.62 -11.86
N ILE A 390 7.05 -10.55 -12.39
CA ILE A 390 6.12 -10.23 -13.49
C ILE A 390 5.14 -9.14 -13.06
N GLY A 391 4.51 -9.29 -11.89
CA GLY A 391 3.55 -8.32 -11.35
C GLY A 391 4.17 -6.94 -11.11
N SER A 392 5.35 -6.91 -10.48
CA SER A 392 6.07 -5.67 -10.18
C SER A 392 6.53 -4.95 -11.45
N LEU A 393 6.96 -5.67 -12.48
CA LEU A 393 7.29 -5.06 -13.76
C LEU A 393 6.04 -4.53 -14.47
N THR A 394 4.92 -5.25 -14.34
CA THR A 394 3.62 -4.83 -14.87
C THR A 394 3.24 -3.47 -14.29
N THR A 395 3.16 -3.34 -12.96
CA THR A 395 2.78 -2.08 -12.31
C THR A 395 3.78 -0.96 -12.58
N SER A 396 5.08 -1.27 -12.58
CA SER A 396 6.14 -0.32 -12.87
C SER A 396 6.00 0.30 -14.27
N SER A 397 5.72 -0.52 -15.29
CA SER A 397 5.58 -0.01 -16.65
C SER A 397 4.33 0.86 -16.83
N ARG A 398 3.23 0.54 -16.12
CA ARG A 398 1.99 1.34 -16.16
C ARG A 398 2.15 2.66 -15.44
N ALA A 399 2.80 2.66 -14.28
CA ALA A 399 3.14 3.89 -13.57
C ALA A 399 4.02 4.79 -14.45
N THR A 400 5.05 4.21 -15.08
CA THR A 400 5.95 4.93 -16.00
C THR A 400 5.21 5.52 -17.20
N TYR A 401 4.30 4.75 -17.80
CA TYR A 401 3.47 5.21 -18.90
C TYR A 401 2.55 6.38 -18.49
N ALA A 402 1.84 6.24 -17.37
CA ALA A 402 0.96 7.30 -16.88
C ALA A 402 1.75 8.58 -16.58
N PHE A 403 2.89 8.47 -15.90
CA PHE A 403 3.72 9.63 -15.56
C PHE A 403 4.31 10.31 -16.80
N ALA A 404 4.69 9.53 -17.82
CA ALA A 404 5.11 10.07 -19.11
C ALA A 404 3.98 10.79 -19.85
N ARG A 405 2.75 10.24 -19.79
CA ARG A 405 1.56 10.82 -20.45
C ARG A 405 1.28 12.23 -19.94
N ASP A 406 1.52 12.48 -18.67
CA ASP A 406 1.29 13.78 -18.05
C ASP A 406 2.52 14.71 -18.15
N ASN A 407 3.37 14.43 -19.15
CA ASN A 407 4.59 15.16 -19.52
C ASN A 407 5.68 15.19 -18.43
N ALA A 408 5.67 14.27 -17.48
CA ALA A 408 6.61 14.31 -16.36
C ALA A 408 8.00 13.74 -16.66
N LEU A 409 8.14 12.99 -17.76
CA LEU A 409 9.42 12.48 -18.24
C LEU A 409 9.91 13.26 -19.47
N PRO A 410 11.22 13.51 -19.61
CA PRO A 410 11.78 14.06 -20.84
C PRO A 410 11.58 13.07 -22.00
N CYS A 411 11.41 13.60 -23.21
CA CYS A 411 11.08 12.80 -24.40
C CYS A 411 9.81 11.95 -24.22
N ASN A 412 8.80 12.49 -23.53
CA ASN A 412 7.52 11.83 -23.23
C ASN A 412 6.90 11.12 -24.45
N TRP A 413 7.02 11.69 -25.65
CA TRP A 413 6.49 11.17 -26.90
C TRP A 413 7.01 9.78 -27.27
N ILE A 414 8.13 9.34 -26.69
CA ILE A 414 8.66 7.99 -26.84
C ILE A 414 7.96 7.04 -25.87
N TRP A 415 7.84 7.44 -24.60
CA TRP A 415 7.39 6.58 -23.51
C TRP A 415 5.87 6.37 -23.50
N VAL A 416 5.12 7.33 -24.04
CA VAL A 416 3.66 7.28 -24.17
C VAL A 416 3.20 6.42 -25.35
N GLN A 417 4.12 5.92 -26.19
CA GLN A 417 3.72 5.06 -27.30
C GLN A 417 3.22 3.69 -26.81
N VAL A 418 2.00 3.38 -27.21
CA VAL A 418 1.35 2.08 -26.98
C VAL A 418 1.50 1.20 -28.22
N LYS A 419 1.82 -0.07 -28.02
CA LYS A 419 1.81 -1.08 -29.09
C LYS A 419 0.63 -2.01 -28.92
N ILE A 420 0.03 -2.41 -30.04
CA ILE A 420 -0.99 -3.46 -30.06
C ILE A 420 -0.26 -4.78 -30.31
N ILE A 421 -0.32 -5.69 -29.34
CA ILE A 421 0.26 -7.03 -29.40
C ILE A 421 -0.87 -8.00 -29.03
N ASP A 422 -1.16 -8.97 -29.90
CA ASP A 422 -2.22 -9.97 -29.70
C ASP A 422 -3.53 -9.36 -29.17
N GLU A 423 -4.02 -8.34 -29.89
CA GLU A 423 -5.27 -7.60 -29.61
C GLU A 423 -5.30 -6.85 -28.26
N THR A 424 -4.15 -6.70 -27.60
CA THR A 424 -4.02 -5.98 -26.33
C THR A 424 -3.08 -4.79 -26.48
N THR A 425 -3.48 -3.67 -25.90
CA THR A 425 -2.67 -2.44 -25.85
C THR A 425 -1.68 -2.53 -24.68
N VAL A 426 -0.39 -2.45 -24.97
CA VAL A 426 0.68 -2.52 -23.96
C VAL A 426 1.63 -1.34 -24.15
N PRO A 427 2.01 -0.61 -23.08
CA PRO A 427 2.98 0.47 -23.16
C PRO A 427 4.41 -0.08 -23.24
N ALA A 428 4.76 -0.65 -24.40
CA ALA A 428 6.02 -1.39 -24.59
C ALA A 428 7.26 -0.52 -24.34
N ASN A 429 7.25 0.76 -24.71
CA ASN A 429 8.41 1.63 -24.52
C ASN A 429 8.63 1.96 -23.03
N ALA A 430 7.56 2.20 -22.27
CA ALA A 430 7.63 2.38 -20.82
C ALA A 430 8.07 1.11 -20.08
N LEU A 431 7.68 -0.06 -20.61
CA LEU A 431 8.16 -1.36 -20.12
C LEU A 431 9.67 -1.52 -20.35
N PHE A 432 10.16 -1.25 -21.56
CA PHE A 432 11.60 -1.32 -21.85
C PHE A 432 12.40 -0.31 -21.04
N LEU A 433 11.86 0.89 -20.79
CA LEU A 433 12.49 1.86 -19.89
C LEU A 433 12.61 1.29 -18.47
N SER A 434 11.53 0.70 -17.94
CA SER A 434 11.54 0.08 -16.60
C SER A 434 12.55 -1.05 -16.51
N MET A 435 12.65 -1.90 -17.55
CA MET A 435 13.66 -2.96 -17.64
C MET A 435 15.08 -2.38 -17.73
N GLY A 436 15.29 -1.33 -18.52
CA GLY A 436 16.58 -0.69 -18.69
C GLY A 436 17.09 -0.05 -17.39
N VAL A 437 16.22 0.65 -16.67
CA VAL A 437 16.54 1.20 -15.34
C VAL A 437 16.85 0.08 -14.36
N ALA A 438 16.07 -1.00 -14.35
CA ALA A 438 16.33 -2.14 -13.48
C ALA A 438 17.68 -2.80 -13.78
N CYS A 439 18.01 -3.00 -15.07
CA CYS A 439 19.31 -3.50 -15.49
C CYS A 439 20.45 -2.59 -15.03
N PHE A 440 20.29 -1.28 -15.17
CA PHE A 440 21.26 -0.29 -14.71
C PHE A 440 21.47 -0.36 -13.19
N LEU A 441 20.38 -0.38 -12.41
CA LEU A 441 20.43 -0.52 -10.96
C LEU A 441 21.06 -1.86 -10.54
N GLY A 442 20.76 -2.95 -11.24
CA GLY A 442 21.37 -4.26 -10.99
C GLY A 442 22.89 -4.24 -11.18
N VAL A 443 23.41 -3.55 -12.21
CA VAL A 443 24.86 -3.41 -12.44
C VAL A 443 25.55 -2.67 -11.28
N LEU A 444 24.86 -1.79 -10.56
CA LEU A 444 25.43 -1.10 -9.39
C LEU A 444 25.90 -2.07 -8.29
N SER A 445 25.31 -3.27 -8.22
CA SER A 445 25.74 -4.31 -7.28
C SER A 445 27.19 -4.77 -7.49
N LEU A 446 27.76 -4.63 -8.69
CA LEU A 446 29.17 -4.95 -8.96
C LEU A 446 30.15 -3.91 -8.39
N PHE A 447 29.68 -2.67 -8.20
CA PHE A 447 30.53 -1.58 -7.71
C PHE A 447 30.47 -1.47 -6.19
N SER A 448 29.27 -1.57 -5.61
CA SER A 448 29.09 -1.50 -4.17
C SER A 448 27.80 -2.20 -3.74
N THR A 449 27.96 -3.28 -2.97
CA THR A 449 26.84 -4.02 -2.37
C THR A 449 26.09 -3.17 -1.35
N SER A 450 26.79 -2.37 -0.55
CA SER A 450 26.19 -1.44 0.41
C SER A 450 25.35 -0.36 -0.28
N ALA A 451 25.86 0.22 -1.38
CA ALA A 451 25.09 1.19 -2.17
C ALA A 451 23.86 0.54 -2.81
N PHE A 452 24.02 -0.66 -3.39
CA PHE A 452 22.90 -1.41 -3.95
C PHE A 452 21.81 -1.70 -2.91
N SER A 453 22.18 -2.24 -1.74
CA SER A 453 21.24 -2.47 -0.63
C SER A 453 20.54 -1.18 -0.17
N ALA A 454 21.25 -0.05 -0.18
CA ALA A 454 20.67 1.25 0.14
C ALA A 454 19.65 1.72 -0.90
N PHE A 455 19.90 1.50 -2.19
CA PHE A 455 18.90 1.69 -3.24
C PHE A 455 17.65 0.84 -2.98
N MET A 456 17.82 -0.42 -2.59
CA MET A 456 16.69 -1.32 -2.33
C MET A 456 15.87 -0.88 -1.11
N GLY A 457 16.53 -0.51 -0.01
CA GLY A 457 15.84 0.04 1.18
C GLY A 457 15.11 1.35 0.87
N SER A 458 15.72 2.23 0.07
CA SER A 458 15.11 3.50 -0.34
C SER A 458 13.88 3.32 -1.24
N ALA A 459 13.73 2.16 -1.91
CA ALA A 459 12.56 1.83 -2.72
C ALA A 459 11.28 1.80 -1.89
N VAL A 460 11.33 1.08 -0.76
CA VAL A 460 10.21 0.94 0.18
C VAL A 460 9.91 2.30 0.80
N ILE A 461 10.93 3.04 1.26
CA ILE A 461 10.77 4.40 1.81
C ILE A 461 10.06 5.31 0.80
N SER A 462 10.52 5.33 -0.44
CA SER A 462 9.94 6.16 -1.51
C SER A 462 8.48 5.79 -1.75
N LEU A 463 8.17 4.50 -1.86
CA LEU A 463 6.80 4.04 -2.09
C LEU A 463 5.89 4.32 -0.88
N SER A 464 6.36 4.13 0.35
CA SER A 464 5.61 4.45 1.56
C SER A 464 5.27 5.95 1.64
N ILE A 465 6.23 6.83 1.33
CA ILE A 465 6.01 8.28 1.29
C ILE A 465 5.07 8.66 0.15
N ALA A 466 5.24 8.09 -1.04
CA ALA A 466 4.34 8.34 -2.17
C ALA A 466 2.88 8.00 -1.82
N ASN A 467 2.65 6.88 -1.13
CA ASN A 467 1.31 6.51 -0.65
C ASN A 467 0.83 7.38 0.51
N GLY A 468 1.76 7.92 1.30
CA GLY A 468 1.46 8.78 2.44
C GLY A 468 1.01 10.19 2.08
N ILE A 469 1.54 10.78 1.00
CA ILE A 469 1.19 12.14 0.57
C ILE A 469 -0.33 12.32 0.33
N PRO A 470 -1.04 11.47 -0.44
CA PRO A 470 -2.49 11.62 -0.61
C PRO A 470 -3.26 11.42 0.70
N ILE A 471 -2.83 10.50 1.58
CA ILE A 471 -3.45 10.30 2.90
C ILE A 471 -3.27 11.57 3.76
N LEU A 472 -2.07 12.16 3.76
CA LEU A 472 -1.78 13.39 4.47
C LEU A 472 -2.63 14.55 3.94
N SER A 473 -2.67 14.72 2.62
CA SER A 473 -3.50 15.73 1.96
C SER A 473 -4.98 15.56 2.30
N SER A 474 -5.48 14.32 2.39
CA SER A 474 -6.84 14.03 2.82
C SER A 474 -7.11 14.47 4.26
N VAL A 475 -6.18 14.20 5.19
CA VAL A 475 -6.29 14.64 6.59
C VAL A 475 -6.24 16.17 6.72
N LEU A 476 -5.30 16.83 6.04
CA LEU A 476 -5.16 18.28 6.03
C LEU A 476 -6.40 18.96 5.41
N GLY A 477 -6.97 18.36 4.37
CA GLY A 477 -8.23 18.75 3.75
C GLY A 477 -9.49 18.38 4.55
N LYS A 478 -9.34 17.90 5.80
CA LYS A 478 -10.43 17.45 6.68
C LYS A 478 -11.35 16.41 6.03
N ARG A 479 -10.81 15.58 5.14
CA ARG A 479 -11.53 14.55 4.38
C ARG A 479 -12.75 15.09 3.61
N LYS A 480 -12.79 16.39 3.27
CA LYS A 480 -13.91 16.99 2.53
C LYS A 480 -14.02 16.46 1.10
N LYS A 481 -12.88 16.28 0.45
CA LYS A 481 -12.75 15.86 -0.94
C LYS A 481 -13.04 14.36 -1.15
N VAL A 482 -12.91 13.54 -0.11
CA VAL A 482 -13.21 12.09 -0.15
C VAL A 482 -14.66 11.73 0.23
N LYS A 483 -15.59 12.70 0.26
CA LYS A 483 -17.01 12.43 0.51
C LYS A 483 -17.69 11.83 -0.73
N GLY A 484 -18.71 11.00 -0.53
CA GLY A 484 -19.48 10.39 -1.62
C GLY A 484 -18.71 9.31 -2.40
N THR A 485 -17.78 8.61 -1.75
CA THR A 485 -17.04 7.48 -2.35
C THR A 485 -17.90 6.22 -2.44
N ALA A 486 -17.61 5.36 -3.41
CA ALA A 486 -18.22 4.03 -3.46
C ALA A 486 -17.70 3.11 -2.34
N PHE A 487 -16.46 3.33 -1.86
CA PHE A 487 -15.90 2.67 -0.68
C PHE A 487 -15.84 3.66 0.50
N LYS A 488 -16.78 3.56 1.45
CA LYS A 488 -16.95 4.53 2.54
C LYS A 488 -16.39 4.02 3.87
N LEU A 489 -15.45 4.74 4.48
CA LEU A 489 -14.98 4.42 5.85
C LEU A 489 -15.68 5.26 6.93
N LYS A 490 -16.63 6.12 6.52
CA LYS A 490 -17.42 7.02 7.38
C LYS A 490 -16.49 7.71 8.41
N ARG A 491 -16.85 7.67 9.71
CA ARG A 491 -16.10 8.34 10.80
C ARG A 491 -14.76 7.66 11.12
N ILE A 492 -14.65 6.35 10.92
CA ILE A 492 -13.46 5.57 11.26
C ILE A 492 -12.28 5.93 10.36
N GLY A 493 -12.53 6.35 9.12
CA GLY A 493 -11.45 6.69 8.19
C GLY A 493 -10.52 7.82 8.65
N TYR A 494 -10.94 8.72 9.55
CA TYR A 494 -10.03 9.75 10.07
C TYR A 494 -9.00 9.12 11.00
N VAL A 495 -9.44 8.20 11.87
CA VAL A 495 -8.58 7.43 12.77
C VAL A 495 -7.61 6.57 11.95
N LEU A 496 -8.11 5.87 10.93
CA LEU A 496 -7.28 5.04 10.06
C LEU A 496 -6.23 5.87 9.32
N ASN A 497 -6.59 7.03 8.77
CA ASN A 497 -5.62 7.91 8.12
C ASN A 497 -4.50 8.35 9.07
N ILE A 498 -4.81 8.68 10.33
CA ILE A 498 -3.80 9.05 11.33
C ILE A 498 -2.89 7.87 11.66
N ILE A 499 -3.45 6.68 11.86
CA ILE A 499 -2.67 5.45 12.10
C ILE A 499 -1.76 5.15 10.90
N SER A 500 -2.26 5.31 9.68
CA SER A 500 -1.48 5.12 8.46
C SER A 500 -0.32 6.10 8.34
N LEU A 501 -0.53 7.39 8.65
CA LEU A 501 0.53 8.38 8.65
C LEU A 501 1.60 8.08 9.70
N PHE A 502 1.17 7.68 10.90
CA PHE A 502 2.09 7.22 11.94
C PHE A 502 2.89 6.00 11.47
N TRP A 503 2.23 5.01 10.86
CA TRP A 503 2.89 3.82 10.33
C TRP A 503 3.89 4.15 9.22
N ILE A 504 3.55 5.06 8.30
CA ILE A 504 4.46 5.51 7.24
C ILE A 504 5.70 6.17 7.85
N VAL A 505 5.53 7.10 8.80
CA VAL A 505 6.67 7.76 9.47
C VAL A 505 7.52 6.72 10.21
N LEU A 506 6.90 5.81 10.95
CA LEU A 506 7.60 4.73 11.65
C LEU A 506 8.35 3.83 10.67
N THR A 507 7.72 3.44 9.55
CA THR A 507 8.33 2.63 8.48
C THR A 507 9.58 3.29 7.92
N VAL A 508 9.54 4.59 7.66
CA VAL A 508 10.71 5.34 7.20
C VAL A 508 11.83 5.27 8.23
N VAL A 509 11.53 5.50 9.52
CA VAL A 509 12.54 5.45 10.59
C VAL A 509 13.15 4.06 10.70
N ILE A 510 12.33 3.02 10.83
CA ILE A 510 12.84 1.65 11.03
C ILE A 510 13.67 1.19 9.82
N LEU A 511 13.27 1.49 8.57
CA LEU A 511 14.01 1.10 7.37
C LEU A 511 15.34 1.84 7.20
N CYS A 512 15.55 2.93 7.93
CA CYS A 512 16.83 3.65 7.98
C CYS A 512 17.76 3.10 9.07
N MET A 513 17.25 2.31 10.01
CA MET A 513 18.06 1.75 11.09
C MET A 513 18.92 0.58 10.58
N PRO A 514 20.17 0.44 11.07
CA PRO A 514 20.99 -0.73 10.83
C PRO A 514 20.50 -1.91 11.67
N VAL A 515 20.63 -3.12 11.12
CA VAL A 515 20.23 -4.39 11.74
C VAL A 515 21.04 -4.70 13.01
N GLN A 516 22.29 -4.25 13.07
CA GLN A 516 23.17 -4.51 14.22
C GLN A 516 24.12 -3.34 14.49
N ILE A 517 24.47 -3.16 15.76
CA ILE A 517 25.47 -2.21 16.24
C ILE A 517 26.60 -2.96 16.98
N PRO A 518 27.87 -2.51 16.88
CA PRO A 518 28.36 -1.25 16.28
C PRO A 518 28.35 -1.24 14.74
N ILE A 519 28.09 -0.06 14.16
CA ILE A 519 28.13 0.15 12.71
C ILE A 519 29.55 0.41 12.18
N THR A 520 29.81 -0.05 10.96
CA THR A 520 31.00 0.29 10.18
C THR A 520 30.57 1.03 8.91
N ILE A 521 31.51 1.64 8.18
CA ILE A 521 31.22 2.30 6.89
C ILE A 521 30.60 1.30 5.90
N ILE A 522 30.92 0.01 6.00
CA ILE A 522 30.43 -1.04 5.12
C ILE A 522 29.05 -1.55 5.58
N SER A 523 28.84 -1.69 6.88
CA SER A 523 27.60 -2.24 7.47
C SER A 523 26.52 -1.20 7.77
N MET A 524 26.80 0.10 7.60
CA MET A 524 25.80 1.15 7.79
C MET A 524 24.70 1.06 6.72
N ASN A 525 23.47 1.35 7.13
CA ASN A 525 22.33 1.44 6.23
C ASN A 525 22.26 2.85 5.60
N TYR A 526 22.55 2.95 4.30
CA TYR A 526 22.53 4.22 3.55
C TYR A 526 21.18 4.53 2.89
N ALA A 527 20.11 3.78 3.19
CA ALA A 527 18.81 3.95 2.52
C ALA A 527 18.27 5.38 2.60
N PHE A 528 18.42 6.04 3.75
CA PHE A 528 18.00 7.43 3.92
C PHE A 528 18.76 8.41 3.03
N VAL A 529 20.08 8.21 2.89
CA VAL A 529 20.94 9.07 2.06
C VAL A 529 20.56 8.94 0.58
N VAL A 530 20.29 7.72 0.14
CA VAL A 530 19.81 7.46 -1.23
C VAL A 530 18.42 8.07 -1.44
N PHE A 531 17.51 7.92 -0.48
CA PHE A 531 16.20 8.56 -0.53
C PHE A 531 16.29 10.09 -0.60
N LEU A 532 17.18 10.71 0.19
CA LEU A 532 17.43 12.15 0.13
C LEU A 532 17.97 12.56 -1.26
N SER A 533 18.85 11.74 -1.85
CA SER A 533 19.36 11.97 -3.20
C SER A 533 18.25 11.95 -4.25
N PHE A 534 17.29 11.02 -4.13
CA PHE A 534 16.08 11.00 -4.96
C PHE A 534 15.17 12.21 -4.75
N THR A 535 15.05 12.66 -3.50
CA THR A 535 14.28 13.87 -3.17
C THR A 535 14.91 15.11 -3.79
N VAL A 536 16.24 15.25 -3.69
CA VAL A 536 17.00 16.34 -4.34
C VAL A 536 16.83 16.25 -5.85
N PHE A 537 16.91 15.05 -6.44
CA PHE A 537 16.67 14.86 -7.87
C PHE A 537 15.27 15.30 -8.29
N ALA A 538 14.22 14.93 -7.54
CA ALA A 538 12.85 15.35 -7.82
C ALA A 538 12.67 16.88 -7.68
N ALA A 539 13.34 17.51 -6.71
CA ALA A 539 13.31 18.96 -6.52
C ALA A 539 14.02 19.70 -7.66
N VAL A 540 15.20 19.23 -8.07
CA VAL A 540 15.96 19.77 -9.20
C VAL A 540 15.16 19.61 -10.50
N SER A 541 14.60 18.42 -10.74
CA SER A 541 13.79 18.15 -11.93
C SER A 541 12.51 18.99 -11.96
N TRP A 542 11.93 19.33 -10.81
CA TRP A 542 10.82 20.29 -10.73
C TRP A 542 11.23 21.69 -11.22
N ILE A 543 12.35 22.21 -10.70
CA ILE A 543 12.82 23.58 -10.99
C ILE A 543 13.19 23.76 -12.46
N PHE A 544 13.83 22.74 -13.06
CA PHE A 544 14.35 22.82 -14.43
C PHE A 544 13.39 22.33 -15.51
N TYR A 545 12.40 21.50 -15.19
CA TYR A 545 11.52 20.88 -16.19
C TYR A 545 10.05 20.82 -15.75
N GLY A 546 9.79 20.30 -14.54
CA GLY A 546 8.44 20.03 -14.06
C GLY A 546 7.54 21.26 -14.03
N LYS A 547 8.04 22.41 -13.55
CA LYS A 547 7.27 23.65 -13.44
C LYS A 547 6.67 24.14 -14.78
N ASP A 548 7.34 23.83 -15.90
CA ASP A 548 6.98 24.35 -17.22
C ASP A 548 6.20 23.33 -18.07
N HIS A 549 6.35 22.03 -17.78
CA HIS A 549 5.82 20.94 -18.61
C HIS A 549 4.77 20.07 -17.92
N PHE A 550 4.82 19.93 -16.60
CA PHE A 550 3.97 18.99 -15.88
C PHE A 550 2.55 19.54 -15.74
N GLN A 551 1.58 18.81 -16.29
CA GLN A 551 0.18 19.25 -16.30
C GLN A 551 -0.65 18.65 -15.15
N GLY A 552 -0.22 17.51 -14.59
CA GLY A 552 -0.97 16.80 -13.56
C GLY A 552 -2.35 16.29 -14.05
N PRO A 553 -3.24 15.86 -13.13
CA PRO A 553 -4.54 15.34 -13.51
C PRO A 553 -5.45 16.44 -14.08
N GLN A 554 -6.00 16.21 -15.27
CA GLN A 554 -7.05 17.06 -15.85
C GLN A 554 -8.43 16.47 -15.53
N LEU A 555 -9.20 17.15 -14.67
CA LEU A 555 -10.55 16.73 -14.29
C LEU A 555 -11.56 17.09 -15.39
N ASP A 556 -12.53 16.20 -15.65
CA ASP A 556 -13.65 16.50 -16.54
C ASP A 556 -14.73 17.29 -15.78
N HIS A 557 -14.65 18.62 -15.90
CA HIS A 557 -15.59 19.53 -15.26
C HIS A 557 -17.00 19.47 -15.88
N HIS A 558 -17.16 18.99 -17.12
CA HIS A 558 -18.48 18.90 -17.77
C HIS A 558 -19.34 17.78 -17.20
N HIS A 559 -18.77 16.59 -16.98
CA HIS A 559 -19.48 15.48 -16.33
C HIS A 559 -19.87 15.79 -14.88
N SER A 560 -18.97 16.46 -14.15
CA SER A 560 -19.21 16.86 -12.75
C SER A 560 -20.34 17.90 -12.65
N ALA A 561 -20.45 18.79 -13.63
CA ALA A 561 -21.55 19.76 -13.71
C ALA A 561 -22.87 19.09 -14.11
N GLU A 562 -22.86 18.16 -15.08
CA GLU A 562 -24.06 17.42 -15.50
C GLU A 562 -24.62 16.54 -14.38
N GLN A 563 -23.79 15.82 -13.62
CA GLN A 563 -24.25 15.06 -12.44
C GLN A 563 -24.83 15.97 -11.35
N ASN A 564 -24.18 17.10 -11.07
CA ASN A 564 -24.71 18.09 -10.12
C ASN A 564 -26.05 18.64 -10.58
N ILE A 565 -26.24 18.92 -11.88
CA ILE A 565 -27.52 19.37 -12.45
C ILE A 565 -28.57 18.27 -12.35
N GLN A 566 -28.22 17.01 -12.65
CA GLN A 566 -29.15 15.88 -12.61
C GLN A 566 -29.62 15.57 -11.19
N MET A 567 -28.71 15.64 -10.21
CA MET A 567 -29.02 15.58 -8.78
C MET A 567 -29.92 16.74 -8.33
N HIS A 568 -29.63 17.96 -8.78
CA HIS A 568 -30.46 19.13 -8.45
C HIS A 568 -31.86 19.04 -9.07
N SER A 569 -32.00 18.44 -10.26
CA SER A 569 -33.31 18.20 -10.88
C SER A 569 -34.11 17.11 -10.16
N LEU A 570 -33.47 16.01 -9.73
CA LEU A 570 -34.11 14.94 -8.96
C LEU A 570 -34.55 15.43 -7.57
N SER A 571 -33.75 16.30 -6.95
CA SER A 571 -34.11 16.94 -5.68
C SER A 571 -35.29 17.91 -5.84
N ASN A 572 -35.33 18.67 -6.94
CA ASN A 572 -36.44 19.60 -7.23
C ASN A 572 -37.75 18.89 -7.59
N ASP A 573 -37.72 17.75 -8.28
CA ASP A 573 -38.94 16.96 -8.55
C ASP A 573 -39.52 16.35 -7.28
N ASN A 574 -38.68 15.81 -6.39
CA ASN A 574 -39.13 15.33 -5.08
C ASN A 574 -39.69 16.44 -4.17
N THR A 575 -39.31 17.71 -4.40
CA THR A 575 -39.86 18.84 -3.65
C THR A 575 -41.20 19.31 -4.23
N LYS A 576 -41.38 19.23 -5.55
CA LYS A 576 -42.68 19.52 -6.20
C LYS A 576 -43.77 18.52 -5.82
N ASP A 577 -43.42 17.24 -5.68
CA ASP A 577 -44.37 16.21 -5.25
C ASP A 577 -44.82 16.38 -3.77
N LEU A 578 -44.04 17.10 -2.96
CA LEU A 578 -44.39 17.44 -1.57
C LEU A 578 -45.23 18.72 -1.47
N ASP A 579 -45.03 19.68 -2.39
CA ASP A 579 -45.85 20.88 -2.47
C ASP A 579 -47.24 20.57 -3.05
N ASP A 580 -47.36 19.67 -4.04
CA ASP A 580 -48.65 19.19 -4.61
C ASP A 580 -49.47 18.36 -3.60
N PHE A 581 -48.84 17.78 -2.58
CA PHE A 581 -49.53 17.06 -1.49
C PHE A 581 -50.07 18.01 -0.39
N SER A 582 -49.70 19.29 -0.41
CA SER A 582 -50.13 20.29 0.57
C SER A 582 -51.34 21.13 0.13
N GLU A 583 -51.72 21.11 -1.17
CA GLU A 583 -52.89 21.83 -1.70
C GLU A 583 -54.20 21.01 -1.70
N HIS A 584 -54.20 19.77 -1.20
CA HIS A 584 -55.39 18.89 -1.17
C HIS A 584 -55.82 18.39 0.21
N LYS A 585 -55.44 19.10 1.29
CA LYS A 585 -55.96 18.86 2.64
C LYS A 585 -56.50 20.14 3.28
N ASP A 586 -57.52 20.72 2.68
CA ASP A 586 -58.37 21.71 3.35
C ASP A 586 -59.84 21.56 2.92
N GLU A 587 -60.34 20.32 2.86
CA GLU A 587 -61.77 20.06 2.87
C GLU A 587 -62.06 18.79 3.67
N THR A 588 -63.00 18.91 4.62
CA THR A 588 -63.55 17.89 5.54
C THR A 588 -62.75 17.58 6.81
N ILE A 589 -63.11 18.27 7.91
CA ILE A 589 -63.78 17.69 9.09
C ILE A 589 -64.34 18.88 9.91
N TYR A 590 -65.63 18.80 10.25
CA TYR A 590 -66.34 19.37 11.43
C TYR A 590 -67.76 19.90 11.09
N GLU A 591 -68.70 18.97 10.87
CA GLU A 591 -69.99 19.04 11.57
C GLU A 591 -69.73 18.46 12.99
N ALA A 592 -70.21 18.97 14.12
CA ALA A 592 -71.24 19.98 14.38
C ALA A 592 -71.07 20.58 15.80
N SER A 593 -71.76 21.71 15.98
CA SER A 593 -72.31 22.28 17.22
C SER A 593 -71.48 23.33 17.99
N ASN A 594 -71.85 24.58 17.68
CA ASN A 594 -72.44 25.55 18.61
C ASN A 594 -71.57 26.31 19.65
N ILE A 595 -71.68 27.65 19.51
CA ILE A 595 -71.85 28.69 20.54
C ILE A 595 -70.63 29.58 20.88
N ASP A 596 -70.88 30.87 20.61
CA ASP A 596 -70.42 32.12 21.25
C ASP A 596 -68.97 32.64 21.15
N SER A 597 -68.90 33.74 20.39
CA SER A 597 -68.53 35.09 20.86
C SER A 597 -67.05 35.54 20.92
N ASN A 598 -66.83 36.61 20.14
CA ASN A 598 -66.17 37.87 20.48
C ASN A 598 -64.64 38.05 20.40
N GLU A 599 -64.29 39.13 19.67
CA GLU A 599 -63.13 40.05 19.80
C GLU A 599 -61.71 39.47 19.68
N GLY A 600 -60.74 40.03 18.95
CA GLY A 600 -60.60 41.29 18.23
C GLY A 600 -59.10 41.63 18.12
N SER A 601 -58.69 42.33 17.04
CA SER A 601 -57.47 43.19 16.92
C SER A 601 -56.08 42.51 17.06
N THR A 602 -54.99 42.80 16.33
CA THR A 602 -54.49 43.95 15.53
C THR A 602 -53.18 43.47 14.83
N SER A 603 -52.97 43.66 13.52
CA SER A 603 -52.11 44.71 12.87
C SER A 603 -50.60 44.62 13.23
N PHE A 604 -49.57 44.64 12.35
CA PHE A 604 -49.24 45.41 11.13
C PHE A 604 -47.92 44.80 10.55
N ALA A 605 -47.73 44.48 9.24
CA ALA A 605 -47.23 45.33 8.13
C ALA A 605 -45.90 46.11 8.42
N MET A 606 -44.89 46.28 7.56
CA MET A 606 -44.55 45.89 6.17
C MET A 606 -43.13 46.48 5.82
N SER A 607 -42.55 46.00 4.70
CA SER A 607 -41.70 46.72 3.70
C SER A 607 -40.16 46.83 3.81
N THR A 608 -39.48 45.98 3.01
CA THR A 608 -38.57 46.24 1.86
C THR A 608 -37.67 47.49 1.73
N SER A 609 -36.39 47.27 1.35
CA SER A 609 -35.68 47.69 0.10
C SER A 609 -34.15 47.88 0.32
N LYS A 610 -33.26 47.12 -0.35
CA LYS A 610 -32.49 47.37 -1.62
C LYS A 610 -31.26 48.34 -1.51
N VAL A 611 -30.10 47.87 -2.02
CA VAL A 611 -29.04 48.58 -2.83
C VAL A 611 -27.55 48.56 -2.34
N SER A 612 -26.70 47.96 -3.21
CA SER A 612 -25.30 48.19 -3.69
C SER A 612 -24.03 48.42 -2.81
N SER A 613 -22.92 47.87 -3.32
CA SER A 613 -21.48 48.06 -3.02
C SER A 613 -20.87 49.41 -3.47
N PRO A 614 -19.64 49.78 -3.02
CA PRO A 614 -18.49 49.94 -3.96
C PRO A 614 -17.04 49.73 -3.40
N ASN A 615 -16.07 49.80 -4.33
CA ASN A 615 -14.58 49.72 -4.32
C ASN A 615 -13.77 50.54 -3.29
N SER A 616 -12.49 50.16 -3.08
CA SER A 616 -11.32 51.10 -3.06
C SER A 616 -9.96 50.39 -3.24
N SER A 617 -8.96 51.17 -3.69
CA SER A 617 -7.64 50.80 -4.22
C SER A 617 -6.55 51.79 -3.75
N PHE A 618 -5.37 51.29 -3.30
CA PHE A 618 -3.96 51.84 -3.31
C PHE A 618 -3.63 53.21 -2.64
N PRO A 619 -2.37 53.54 -2.20
CA PRO A 619 -1.08 53.46 -2.97
C PRO A 619 0.26 53.15 -2.22
N ASP A 620 1.35 53.17 -3.00
CA ASP A 620 2.79 52.94 -2.75
C ASP A 620 3.60 54.13 -2.15
N GLU A 621 4.88 53.85 -1.81
CA GLU A 621 6.14 54.66 -1.86
C GLU A 621 6.95 55.01 -0.56
N ALA A 622 8.22 54.54 -0.60
CA ALA A 622 9.54 55.11 -0.22
C ALA A 622 9.80 55.88 1.10
N ASP A 623 10.86 55.51 1.86
CA ASP A 623 12.16 56.23 1.89
C ASP A 623 13.22 55.65 2.87
N LEU A 624 14.47 56.02 2.61
CA LEU A 624 15.77 55.61 3.17
C LEU A 624 16.19 56.34 4.48
N ASP A 625 17.31 55.85 5.06
CA ASP A 625 18.35 56.48 5.91
C ASP A 625 18.55 55.80 7.29
N VAL A 626 19.69 55.16 7.62
CA VAL A 626 21.11 55.60 7.77
C VAL A 626 21.39 56.28 9.14
N LEU A 627 22.51 55.86 9.76
CA LEU A 627 23.24 56.35 10.95
C LEU A 627 23.08 55.49 12.25
N GLN A 628 24.11 54.70 12.62
CA GLN A 628 25.31 55.03 13.44
C GLN A 628 25.00 54.97 14.94
N ASP A 629 25.89 54.62 15.87
CA ASP A 629 27.23 54.02 15.97
C ASP A 629 27.44 53.83 17.50
N GLU A 630 28.58 53.25 17.88
CA GLU A 630 29.21 53.14 19.22
C GLU A 630 28.85 51.91 20.06
N ASP A 631 29.72 50.89 20.11
CA ASP A 631 31.08 50.78 20.70
C ASP A 631 31.04 50.37 22.18
N ASP A 632 31.54 49.17 22.50
CA ASP A 632 32.92 48.97 22.96
C ASP A 632 33.13 47.55 23.54
N GLY A 633 34.26 46.90 23.21
CA GLY A 633 34.79 45.79 24.01
C GLY A 633 35.41 44.56 23.30
N ASN A 634 36.30 44.75 22.34
CA ASN A 634 37.35 43.78 21.91
C ASN A 634 38.41 43.62 23.05
N PRO A 635 39.53 42.83 22.98
CA PRO A 635 39.98 41.82 22.00
C PRO A 635 40.60 40.51 22.58
N GLU A 636 40.76 39.47 21.73
CA GLU A 636 42.07 39.03 21.21
C GLU A 636 42.00 37.73 20.35
N ASN A 637 42.38 37.91 19.07
CA ASN A 637 43.18 37.09 18.13
C ASN A 637 42.83 35.60 17.86
N SER A 638 42.40 35.17 16.66
CA SER A 638 42.84 35.39 15.25
C SER A 638 44.15 34.67 14.86
N ILE A 639 44.10 33.87 13.77
CA ILE A 639 45.00 33.90 12.59
C ILE A 639 44.62 32.78 11.58
N LEU A 640 44.22 33.22 10.38
CA LEU A 640 44.41 32.75 8.98
C LEU A 640 44.35 31.24 8.61
N GLY A 641 43.87 30.86 7.42
CA GLY A 641 43.54 31.59 6.20
C GLY A 641 43.50 30.60 5.02
N TRP A 642 42.60 30.85 4.09
CA TRP A 642 42.44 30.12 2.83
C TRP A 642 43.46 30.60 1.80
N ASP A 643 44.21 29.68 1.18
CA ASP A 643 44.82 29.85 -0.15
C ASP A 643 45.33 28.49 -0.65
N LEU A 644 44.93 28.12 -1.88
CA LEU A 644 45.67 27.35 -2.90
C LEU A 644 44.70 26.60 -3.83
N LEU A 645 44.27 27.32 -4.88
CA LEU A 645 44.07 26.76 -6.21
C LEU A 645 45.38 27.00 -6.98
N ASP A 646 46.04 25.94 -7.45
CA ASP A 646 46.54 25.84 -8.83
C ASP A 646 47.27 24.51 -9.05
N ASP A 647 47.19 24.05 -10.32
CA ASP A 647 47.92 22.95 -10.95
C ASP A 647 47.53 21.50 -10.61
N VAL A 648 46.82 20.84 -11.54
CA VAL A 648 47.42 20.03 -12.62
C VAL A 648 46.29 19.35 -13.42
N ARG A 649 46.27 19.58 -14.74
CA ARG A 649 45.49 18.83 -15.74
C ARG A 649 46.42 17.87 -16.53
N PRO A 650 45.91 16.96 -17.40
CA PRO A 650 46.18 15.52 -17.31
C PRO A 650 47.06 14.96 -18.44
N THR A 651 47.60 13.76 -18.26
CA THR A 651 48.16 12.97 -19.38
C THR A 651 47.81 11.49 -19.32
N LYS A 652 47.31 11.02 -20.47
CA LYS A 652 47.07 9.63 -20.90
C LYS A 652 48.27 8.72 -20.66
N LEU A 653 48.06 7.44 -20.35
CA LEU A 653 48.75 6.36 -21.06
C LEU A 653 48.02 5.01 -20.97
N ASN A 654 47.96 4.35 -22.12
CA ASN A 654 47.38 3.05 -22.43
C ASN A 654 48.35 1.89 -22.10
N ARG A 655 47.78 0.69 -21.93
CA ARG A 655 48.38 -0.67 -22.10
C ARG A 655 49.45 -1.11 -21.09
N VAL A 656 49.13 -2.14 -20.30
CA VAL A 656 49.82 -3.45 -20.35
C VAL A 656 48.81 -4.57 -20.02
N PHE A 657 48.53 -5.43 -21.01
CA PHE A 657 47.98 -6.78 -20.86
C PHE A 657 49.16 -7.77 -20.97
N LYS A 658 49.22 -8.74 -20.05
CA LYS A 658 49.90 -10.07 -20.06
C LYS A 658 50.22 -10.35 -18.58
N GLY A 659 49.68 -11.35 -17.91
CA GLY A 659 49.50 -12.74 -18.29
C GLY A 659 50.24 -13.56 -17.23
N GLY A 660 49.58 -14.53 -16.58
CA GLY A 660 50.21 -15.30 -15.51
C GLY A 660 49.26 -16.29 -14.86
N SER A 661 49.04 -17.40 -15.54
CA SER A 661 48.72 -18.69 -14.94
C SER A 661 49.87 -19.14 -14.02
N GLY A 662 49.55 -19.63 -12.83
CA GLY A 662 50.44 -20.31 -11.90
C GLY A 662 49.60 -20.99 -10.83
#